data_AF-A0A9D5IBF1-F1
#
_entry.id   AF-A0A9D5IBF1-F1
#
_cell.length_a   1.000
_cell.length_b   1.000
_cell.length_c   1.000
_cell.angle_alpha   90.00
_cell.angle_beta   90.00
_cell.angle_gamma   90.00
#
_symmetry.space_group_name_H-M   'P 1'
#
loop_
_entity.id
_entity.type
_entity.pdbx_description
1 polymer ?
#
loop_
_entity_poly.entity_id
_entity_poly.type
_entity_poly.pdbx_seq_one_letter_code
_entity_poly.pdbx_strand_id
1 'polypeptide(L)'
;MKVDHLSYVRATRVALMGLALQLSLGIGLLLYGVLGRDHAALSGAGLVLLGSAAWLVLAVVLDQHRRERLEDMEARALDAGARTSAFEGSAEDLRVQAKRLAWMHSVLVPVSSMLLSAGLIALGVSRALSGQRLLTPNESGVEEFRVPGDRGWAMAVAVACAAVGFVFARFVSGMAKQRVWANLRGGAGYAVAASLIGVALMAAQLVHLAGSDVALRWALVVVPAFSVLLGVEIVLSFLLNLYRPRKGGEVPRAAFDSPILGFVASPDQIAKTIGGAISYQIGIDVTGTWAYQLVSRAVVPLVVFGAVVLWLLTSLAVVGGTERGLLMRNGRLVGVIEPGLHLKLPWPVDEVRLVEASTVREVALGNSRPLAESRVILWTGTHHSNEEYFVVRALDLRGLGSASGRAGRSGAAAGGGAIDAEVSRARQNTGDLALLSVEVPVTYRVTDAGLYETFAAPEDRQALLKVVGQRQVTRILARYEEDEILGPKRLEIGQEIESAVRAAIDRLGAGVEVLSCRIEGVHPPAGAPAEAFEKAMGDPQRGLSLIEGGRARAIGLLTRVAGDYALAERIIAQLRRRNSLREEFAAAADPAQRAQLEGQIAQLELEIEGQIAASRGEAGAMIASAQAGRWARLLGVRAQAQAFDGLVESYLANPALFKARVWFEALSDRLKDSRLYVVDGSVPDLRVTYDLKETGAGAARLDQSTTPTGTERPGAR
;
A
#
# COMPACT_ATOMS: atom_id res chain seq x y z
N MET A 1 62.30 13.30 46.77
CA MET A 1 62.54 11.87 46.54
C MET A 1 63.62 11.78 45.46
N LYS A 2 64.82 11.26 45.76
CA LYS A 2 65.80 10.99 44.70
C LYS A 2 65.19 9.95 43.76
N VAL A 3 65.24 10.20 42.45
CA VAL A 3 64.57 9.36 41.45
C VAL A 3 65.43 8.13 41.21
N ASP A 4 65.22 7.10 42.03
CA ASP A 4 65.97 5.84 41.93
C ASP A 4 65.29 4.87 40.94
N HIS A 5 66.07 3.95 40.35
CA HIS A 5 65.56 2.88 39.46
C HIS A 5 64.41 2.06 40.10
N LEU A 6 64.42 1.99 41.44
CA LEU A 6 63.32 1.67 42.37
C LEU A 6 61.93 2.03 41.83
N SER A 7 61.80 3.30 41.47
CA SER A 7 60.53 3.95 41.12
C SER A 7 60.00 3.48 39.77
N TYR A 8 60.89 3.22 38.80
CA TYR A 8 60.50 2.73 37.48
C TYR A 8 60.19 1.24 37.48
N VAL A 9 60.82 0.42 38.34
CA VAL A 9 60.41 -0.99 38.54
C VAL A 9 58.95 -1.08 38.94
N ARG A 10 58.52 -0.23 39.89
CA ARG A 10 57.11 -0.17 40.32
C ARG A 10 56.20 0.28 39.18
N ALA A 11 56.59 1.31 38.43
CA ALA A 11 55.81 1.83 37.30
C ALA A 11 55.64 0.78 36.18
N THR A 12 56.70 0.05 35.82
CA THR A 12 56.65 -1.04 34.82
C THR A 12 55.74 -2.18 35.27
N ARG A 13 55.81 -2.61 36.54
CA ARG A 13 54.89 -3.63 37.07
C ARG A 13 53.44 -3.19 37.02
N VAL A 14 53.15 -1.93 37.37
CA VAL A 14 51.79 -1.37 37.27
C VAL A 14 51.34 -1.30 35.82
N ALA A 15 52.21 -0.93 34.89
CA ALA A 15 51.89 -0.91 33.46
C ALA A 15 51.56 -2.31 32.91
N LEU A 16 52.31 -3.34 33.33
CA LEU A 16 52.02 -4.73 32.99
C LEU A 16 50.71 -5.23 33.64
N MET A 17 50.44 -4.85 34.88
CA MET A 17 49.17 -5.15 35.55
C MET A 17 48.00 -4.47 34.84
N GLY A 18 48.17 -3.23 34.39
CA GLY A 18 47.18 -2.52 33.58
C GLY A 18 46.95 -3.14 32.21
N LEU A 19 48.01 -3.61 31.55
CA LEU A 19 47.92 -4.38 30.32
C LEU A 19 47.09 -5.65 30.52
N ALA A 20 47.43 -6.45 31.53
CA ALA A 20 46.73 -7.70 31.84
C ALA A 20 45.26 -7.45 32.21
N LEU A 21 44.99 -6.42 33.02
CA LEU A 21 43.64 -6.05 33.41
C LEU A 21 42.81 -5.60 32.20
N GLN A 22 43.34 -4.70 31.37
CA GLN A 22 42.64 -4.21 30.19
C GLN A 22 42.34 -5.34 29.20
N LEU A 23 43.29 -6.27 28.99
CA LEU A 23 43.06 -7.46 28.18
C LEU A 23 41.97 -8.36 28.78
N SER A 24 41.99 -8.58 30.09
CA SER A 24 40.96 -9.41 30.75
C SER A 24 39.56 -8.82 30.62
N LEU A 25 39.40 -7.50 30.82
CA LEU A 25 38.13 -6.80 30.67
C LEU A 25 37.67 -6.79 29.21
N GLY A 26 38.59 -6.53 28.28
CA GLY A 26 38.31 -6.53 26.84
C GLY A 26 37.92 -7.90 26.31
N ILE A 27 38.62 -8.96 26.71
CA ILE A 27 38.29 -10.35 26.35
C ILE A 27 36.97 -10.77 26.98
N GLY A 28 36.71 -10.40 28.24
CA GLY A 28 35.43 -10.68 28.90
C GLY A 28 34.25 -10.04 28.16
N LEU A 29 34.37 -8.77 27.77
CA LEU A 29 33.38 -8.07 26.94
C LEU A 29 33.25 -8.70 25.54
N LEU A 30 34.36 -9.13 24.93
CA LEU A 30 34.36 -9.77 23.61
C LEU A 30 33.63 -11.11 23.66
N LEU A 31 33.98 -11.98 24.62
CA LEU A 31 33.36 -13.28 24.80
C LEU A 31 31.85 -13.12 25.04
N TYR A 32 31.47 -12.21 25.93
CA TYR A 32 30.05 -11.91 26.16
C TYR A 32 29.37 -11.36 24.89
N GLY A 33 30.00 -10.42 24.18
CA GLY A 33 29.46 -9.85 22.94
C GLY A 33 29.25 -10.90 21.83
N VAL A 34 30.16 -11.86 21.70
CA VAL A 34 30.05 -12.95 20.71
C VAL A 34 29.00 -13.97 21.15
N LEU A 35 29.06 -14.45 22.41
CA LEU A 35 28.14 -15.46 22.94
C LEU A 35 26.70 -14.95 23.05
N GLY A 36 26.53 -13.73 23.55
CA GLY A 36 25.24 -13.07 23.74
C GLY A 36 24.70 -12.34 22.51
N ARG A 37 25.45 -12.36 21.38
CA ARG A 37 25.15 -11.59 20.15
C ARG A 37 24.88 -10.09 20.41
N ASP A 38 25.52 -9.55 21.45
CA ASP A 38 25.37 -8.17 21.87
C ASP A 38 26.33 -7.27 21.08
N HIS A 39 25.76 -6.54 20.13
CA HIS A 39 26.52 -5.67 19.23
C HIS A 39 27.09 -4.44 19.95
N ALA A 40 26.44 -3.95 21.01
CA ALA A 40 26.94 -2.84 21.80
C ALA A 40 28.16 -3.28 22.62
N ALA A 41 28.10 -4.47 23.22
CA ALA A 41 29.23 -5.06 23.95
C ALA A 41 30.42 -5.36 23.03
N LEU A 42 30.20 -5.83 21.79
CA LEU A 42 31.26 -6.04 20.79
C LEU A 42 31.99 -4.75 20.43
N SER A 43 31.26 -3.65 20.25
CA SER A 43 31.85 -2.33 19.99
C SER A 43 32.70 -1.86 21.18
N GLY A 44 32.19 -2.06 22.41
CA GLY A 44 32.92 -1.76 23.64
C GLY A 44 34.19 -2.59 23.79
N ALA A 45 34.11 -3.89 23.53
CA ALA A 45 35.24 -4.82 23.61
C ALA A 45 36.41 -4.40 22.72
N GLY A 46 36.13 -4.04 21.46
CA GLY A 46 37.17 -3.61 20.53
C GLY A 46 37.92 -2.35 20.99
N LEU A 47 37.21 -1.36 21.55
CA LEU A 47 37.84 -0.15 22.10
C LEU A 47 38.71 -0.49 23.30
N VAL A 48 38.20 -1.29 24.24
CA VAL A 48 38.93 -1.70 25.45
C VAL A 48 40.20 -2.46 25.08
N LEU A 49 40.11 -3.39 24.13
CA LEU A 49 41.25 -4.17 23.62
C LEU A 49 42.29 -3.30 22.92
N LEU A 50 41.89 -2.36 22.05
CA LEU A 50 42.86 -1.44 21.43
C LEU A 50 43.58 -0.59 22.47
N GLY A 51 42.90 -0.19 23.56
CA GLY A 51 43.52 0.51 24.70
C GLY A 51 44.64 -0.29 25.40
N SER A 52 44.70 -1.61 25.24
CA SER A 52 45.80 -2.43 25.78
C SER A 52 47.13 -2.14 25.05
N ALA A 53 47.10 -1.69 23.80
CA ALA A 53 48.31 -1.29 23.07
C ALA A 53 49.01 -0.09 23.73
N ALA A 54 48.26 0.85 24.30
CA ALA A 54 48.82 1.97 25.06
C ALA A 54 49.58 1.48 26.31
N TRP A 55 49.02 0.49 27.02
CA TRP A 55 49.67 -0.14 28.17
C TRP A 55 50.96 -0.88 27.79
N LEU A 56 50.96 -1.58 26.65
CA LEU A 56 52.15 -2.27 26.14
C LEU A 56 53.28 -1.28 25.86
N VAL A 57 52.98 -0.18 25.17
CA VAL A 57 53.97 0.88 24.87
C VAL A 57 54.49 1.51 26.15
N LEU A 58 53.60 1.80 27.12
CA LEU A 58 54.01 2.33 28.42
C LEU A 58 54.90 1.37 29.20
N ALA A 59 54.60 0.07 29.20
CA ALA A 59 55.41 -0.93 29.86
C ALA A 59 56.83 -0.99 29.28
N VAL A 60 56.96 -0.94 27.94
CA VAL A 60 58.26 -0.92 27.25
C VAL A 60 59.03 0.37 27.55
N VAL A 61 58.39 1.53 27.45
CA VAL A 61 59.03 2.84 27.69
C VAL A 61 59.45 2.99 29.17
N LEU A 62 58.64 2.53 30.12
CA LEU A 62 58.96 2.59 31.54
C LEU A 62 60.07 1.60 31.94
N ASP A 63 60.12 0.40 31.33
CA ASP A 63 61.27 -0.49 31.51
C ASP A 63 62.56 0.12 30.92
N GLN A 64 62.46 0.85 29.82
CA GLN A 64 63.63 1.54 29.26
C GLN A 64 64.10 2.70 30.16
N HIS A 65 63.19 3.46 30.78
CA HIS A 65 63.54 4.45 31.82
C HIS A 65 64.24 3.80 33.02
N ARG A 66 63.81 2.60 33.43
CA ARG A 66 64.51 1.85 34.50
C ARG A 66 65.96 1.53 34.10
N ARG A 67 66.20 1.10 32.85
CA ARG A 67 67.55 0.77 32.34
C ARG A 67 68.43 2.00 32.19
N GLU A 68 67.88 3.12 31.71
CA GLU A 68 68.59 4.41 31.62
C GLU A 68 69.03 4.93 33.00
N ARG A 69 68.19 4.78 34.03
CA ARG A 69 68.57 5.14 35.41
C ARG A 69 69.62 4.24 36.03
N LEU A 70 69.67 2.97 35.63
CA LEU A 70 70.73 2.06 36.04
C LEU A 70 72.09 2.50 35.44
N GLU A 71 72.09 2.77 34.14
CA GLU A 71 73.26 3.29 33.39
C GLU A 71 73.73 4.66 33.93
N ASP A 72 72.81 5.57 34.29
CA ASP A 72 73.14 6.88 34.89
C ASP A 72 73.76 6.75 36.30
N MET A 73 73.39 5.73 37.09
CA MET A 73 74.03 5.46 38.38
C MET A 73 75.40 4.80 38.22
N GLU A 74 75.53 3.86 37.27
CA GLU A 74 76.81 3.22 36.94
C GLU A 74 77.82 4.25 36.41
N ALA A 75 77.39 5.14 35.51
CA ALA A 75 78.20 6.25 35.01
C ALA A 75 78.66 7.18 36.15
N ARG A 76 77.75 7.57 37.06
CA ARG A 76 78.11 8.41 38.23
C ARG A 76 79.01 7.70 39.23
N ALA A 77 78.88 6.37 39.38
CA ALA A 77 79.74 5.58 40.26
C ALA A 77 81.16 5.43 39.67
N LEU A 78 81.27 5.30 38.34
CA LEU A 78 82.54 5.30 37.62
C LEU A 78 83.23 6.67 37.69
N ASP A 79 82.49 7.76 37.51
CA ASP A 79 83.01 9.14 37.65
C ASP A 79 83.48 9.45 39.08
N ALA A 80 82.81 8.91 40.10
CA ALA A 80 83.22 9.10 41.49
C ALA A 80 84.52 8.36 41.87
N GLY A 81 84.85 7.27 41.15
CA GLY A 81 86.08 6.48 41.34
C GLY A 81 87.26 6.95 40.49
N ALA A 82 87.02 7.66 39.40
CA ALA A 82 88.05 8.11 38.45
C ALA A 82 88.55 9.53 38.77
N ARG A 83 89.38 9.68 39.80
CA ARG A 83 90.16 10.92 40.01
C ARG A 83 91.45 11.00 39.17
N THR A 84 91.67 10.04 38.28
CA THR A 84 92.84 10.02 37.38
C THR A 84 92.57 9.13 36.18
N SER A 85 92.08 9.69 35.06
CA SER A 85 92.33 9.13 33.72
C SER A 85 91.93 10.11 32.63
N ALA A 86 92.85 10.33 31.70
CA ALA A 86 92.80 11.29 30.59
C ALA A 86 91.95 10.81 29.40
N PHE A 87 90.67 10.50 29.62
CA PHE A 87 89.72 10.18 28.55
C PHE A 87 88.42 10.98 28.72
N GLU A 88 88.44 12.27 28.38
CA GLU A 88 87.24 13.12 28.32
C GLU A 88 86.34 12.86 27.08
N GLY A 89 86.74 11.94 26.19
CA GLY A 89 86.08 11.71 24.90
C GLY A 89 85.02 10.61 24.81
N SER A 90 84.66 9.89 25.89
CA SER A 90 83.83 8.68 25.78
C SER A 90 82.57 8.63 26.67
N ALA A 91 82.33 9.60 27.55
CA ALA A 91 81.18 9.55 28.47
C ALA A 91 79.81 9.64 27.77
N GLU A 92 79.72 10.35 26.63
CA GLU A 92 78.46 10.49 25.87
C GLU A 92 78.20 9.30 24.93
N ASP A 93 79.25 8.60 24.51
CA ASP A 93 79.14 7.38 23.68
C ASP A 93 78.83 6.12 24.48
N LEU A 94 79.09 6.13 25.79
CA LEU A 94 78.75 5.03 26.70
C LEU A 94 77.27 5.01 27.13
N ARG A 95 76.47 6.06 26.87
CA ARG A 95 75.05 6.15 27.29
C ARG A 95 74.08 5.53 26.26
N VAL A 96 74.25 4.24 25.99
CA VAL A 96 73.46 3.50 24.99
C VAL A 96 71.98 3.45 25.37
N GLN A 97 71.65 3.27 26.65
CA GLN A 97 70.24 3.18 27.09
C GLN A 97 69.53 4.53 27.01
N ALA A 98 70.23 5.64 27.27
CA ALA A 98 69.69 6.99 27.08
C ALA A 98 69.40 7.30 25.60
N LYS A 99 70.30 6.94 24.68
CA LYS A 99 70.08 7.09 23.22
C LYS A 99 68.87 6.27 22.76
N ARG A 100 68.71 5.03 23.25
CA ARG A 100 67.53 4.18 22.98
C ARG A 100 66.23 4.79 23.51
N LEU A 101 66.26 5.35 24.72
CA LEU A 101 65.09 6.02 25.31
C LEU A 101 64.69 7.26 24.50
N ALA A 102 65.66 8.06 24.06
CA ALA A 102 65.42 9.22 23.19
C ALA A 102 64.80 8.79 21.85
N TRP A 103 65.31 7.72 21.24
CA TRP A 103 64.73 7.12 20.03
C TRP A 103 63.30 6.62 20.26
N MET A 104 63.01 5.99 21.40
CA MET A 104 61.65 5.55 21.72
C MET A 104 60.67 6.72 21.81
N HIS A 105 61.07 7.85 22.39
CA HIS A 105 60.21 9.03 22.46
C HIS A 105 60.06 9.78 21.15
N SER A 106 61.07 9.76 20.27
CA SER A 106 60.99 10.41 18.96
C SER A 106 60.32 9.55 17.89
N VAL A 107 60.37 8.22 18.01
CA VAL A 107 59.87 7.29 16.98
C VAL A 107 58.80 6.36 17.54
N LEU A 108 59.13 5.51 18.53
CA LEU A 108 58.22 4.45 19.01
C LEU A 108 56.89 5.01 19.55
N VAL A 109 56.94 6.01 20.43
CA VAL A 109 55.75 6.61 21.07
C VAL A 109 54.87 7.33 20.03
N PRO A 110 55.40 8.19 19.13
CA PRO A 110 54.63 8.76 18.03
C PRO A 110 54.00 7.74 17.09
N VAL A 111 54.79 6.77 16.60
CA VAL A 111 54.31 5.75 15.65
C VAL A 111 53.22 4.89 16.28
N SER A 112 53.42 4.43 17.52
CA SER A 112 52.40 3.66 18.24
C SER A 112 51.15 4.49 18.55
N SER A 113 51.28 5.80 18.80
CA SER A 113 50.12 6.69 18.97
C SER A 113 49.32 6.82 17.67
N MET A 114 49.99 6.96 16.52
CA MET A 114 49.33 6.99 15.20
C MET A 114 48.67 5.67 14.85
N LEU A 115 49.32 4.54 15.14
CA LEU A 115 48.73 3.21 14.93
C LEU A 115 47.50 2.98 15.82
N LEU A 116 47.57 3.37 17.10
CA LEU A 116 46.43 3.29 18.02
C LEU A 116 45.27 4.17 17.55
N SER A 117 45.57 5.39 17.11
CA SER A 117 44.59 6.31 16.51
C SER A 117 43.91 5.70 15.29
N ALA A 118 44.69 5.22 14.32
CA ALA A 118 44.17 4.58 13.11
C ALA A 118 43.30 3.37 13.45
N GLY A 119 43.72 2.54 14.42
CA GLY A 119 42.94 1.42 14.92
C GLY A 119 41.61 1.84 15.54
N LEU A 120 41.59 2.87 16.39
CA LEU A 120 40.37 3.38 17.04
C LEU A 120 39.38 4.00 16.04
N ILE A 121 39.87 4.73 15.05
CA ILE A 121 39.04 5.30 13.97
C ILE A 121 38.51 4.19 13.07
N ALA A 122 39.36 3.28 12.60
CA ALA A 122 38.93 2.18 11.73
C ALA A 122 37.91 1.27 12.40
N LEU A 123 38.13 0.93 13.68
CA LEU A 123 37.16 0.18 14.48
C LEU A 123 35.87 0.99 14.66
N GLY A 124 35.95 2.27 15.00
CA GLY A 124 34.78 3.12 15.20
C GLY A 124 33.91 3.27 13.95
N VAL A 125 34.54 3.55 12.80
CA VAL A 125 33.84 3.67 11.52
C VAL A 125 33.24 2.33 11.10
N SER A 126 34.00 1.23 11.18
CA SER A 126 33.47 -0.09 10.81
C SER A 126 32.28 -0.51 11.69
N ARG A 127 32.37 -0.28 13.01
CA ARG A 127 31.27 -0.56 13.94
C ARG A 127 30.07 0.35 13.76
N ALA A 128 30.27 1.64 13.44
CA ALA A 128 29.19 2.57 13.14
C ALA A 128 28.45 2.19 11.85
N LEU A 129 29.17 1.81 10.80
CA LEU A 129 28.58 1.33 9.54
C LEU A 129 27.80 0.03 9.73
N SER A 130 28.34 -0.93 10.51
CA SER A 130 27.59 -2.14 10.89
C SER A 130 26.37 -1.82 11.75
N GLY A 131 26.46 -0.87 12.67
CA GLY A 131 25.36 -0.46 13.54
C GLY A 131 24.22 0.23 12.79
N GLN A 132 24.53 1.08 11.79
CA GLN A 132 23.50 1.71 10.95
C GLN A 132 22.69 0.68 10.18
N ARG A 133 23.32 -0.37 9.64
CA ARG A 133 22.62 -1.46 8.92
C ARG A 133 21.60 -2.21 9.79
N LEU A 134 21.82 -2.25 11.11
CA LEU A 134 20.92 -2.90 12.07
C LEU A 134 19.78 -1.97 12.55
N LEU A 135 19.94 -0.65 12.40
CA LEU A 135 18.96 0.36 12.83
C LEU A 135 18.00 0.77 11.72
N THR A 136 18.40 0.64 10.44
CA THR A 136 17.54 0.89 9.29
C THR A 136 16.83 -0.40 8.85
N PRO A 137 15.49 -0.48 8.83
CA PRO A 137 14.77 -1.66 8.33
C PRO A 137 15.06 -1.83 6.84
N ASN A 138 15.70 -2.94 6.45
CA ASN A 138 15.87 -3.30 5.04
C ASN A 138 14.76 -4.28 4.62
N GLU A 139 14.23 -4.09 3.41
CA GLU A 139 13.20 -4.93 2.77
C GLU A 139 13.60 -6.41 2.61
N SER A 140 14.89 -6.74 2.76
CA SER A 140 15.45 -8.08 2.56
C SER A 140 15.55 -8.96 3.82
N GLY A 141 15.22 -8.45 5.02
CA GLY A 141 15.05 -9.27 6.24
C GLY A 141 16.29 -10.04 6.75
N VAL A 142 17.50 -9.73 6.27
CA VAL A 142 18.70 -10.57 6.54
C VAL A 142 19.33 -10.34 7.92
N GLU A 143 19.28 -9.13 8.49
CA GLU A 143 19.86 -8.84 9.82
C GLU A 143 18.98 -7.90 10.64
N GLU A 144 18.28 -8.46 11.63
CA GLU A 144 17.47 -7.70 12.58
C GLU A 144 18.24 -7.49 13.89
N PHE A 145 18.14 -6.29 14.48
CA PHE A 145 18.70 -6.00 15.79
C PHE A 145 18.08 -6.93 16.85
N ARG A 146 18.88 -7.87 17.37
CA ARG A 146 18.45 -8.78 18.43
C ARG A 146 18.95 -8.31 19.79
N VAL A 147 18.02 -8.27 20.74
CA VAL A 147 18.34 -7.92 22.11
C VAL A 147 18.90 -9.15 22.85
N PRO A 148 19.95 -9.01 23.68
CA PRO A 148 20.54 -10.15 24.38
C PRO A 148 19.53 -10.85 25.30
N GLY A 149 19.45 -12.19 25.20
CA GLY A 149 18.52 -13.00 26.01
C GLY A 149 18.94 -13.10 27.49
N ASP A 150 20.25 -13.16 27.76
CA ASP A 150 20.80 -13.39 29.10
C ASP A 150 21.12 -12.09 29.85
N ARG A 151 20.06 -11.43 30.34
CA ARG A 151 20.13 -10.11 31.01
C ARG A 151 21.04 -10.08 32.24
N GLY A 152 21.17 -11.19 32.98
CA GLY A 152 21.95 -11.25 34.22
C GLY A 152 23.47 -11.17 34.01
N TRP A 153 24.00 -11.95 33.06
CA TRP A 153 25.44 -11.96 32.76
C TRP A 153 25.89 -10.67 32.08
N ALA A 154 25.03 -10.08 31.22
CA ALA A 154 25.25 -8.78 30.61
C ALA A 154 25.53 -7.69 31.66
N MET A 155 24.68 -7.64 32.68
CA MET A 155 24.79 -6.71 33.78
C MET A 155 26.06 -6.96 34.60
N ALA A 156 26.34 -8.22 34.94
CA ALA A 156 27.52 -8.59 35.73
C ALA A 156 28.84 -8.20 35.04
N VAL A 157 28.97 -8.46 33.74
CA VAL A 157 30.16 -8.11 32.96
C VAL A 157 30.32 -6.59 32.83
N ALA A 158 29.23 -5.87 32.58
CA ALA A 158 29.25 -4.41 32.48
C ALA A 158 29.63 -3.75 33.82
N VAL A 159 29.06 -4.21 34.94
CA VAL A 159 29.38 -3.76 36.30
C VAL A 159 30.84 -4.08 36.65
N ALA A 160 31.31 -5.29 36.34
CA ALA A 160 32.70 -5.67 36.58
C ALA A 160 33.66 -4.77 35.79
N CYS A 161 33.39 -4.51 34.50
CA CYS A 161 34.19 -3.60 33.67
C CYS A 161 34.16 -2.17 34.21
N ALA A 162 32.98 -1.68 34.62
CA ALA A 162 32.81 -0.36 35.21
C ALA A 162 33.64 -0.19 36.50
N ALA A 163 33.45 -1.09 37.47
CA ALA A 163 34.04 -1.02 38.79
C ALA A 163 35.56 -1.26 38.77
N VAL A 164 35.99 -2.34 38.12
CA VAL A 164 37.40 -2.74 38.09
C VAL A 164 38.23 -1.73 37.28
N GLY A 165 37.71 -1.30 36.13
CA GLY A 165 38.33 -0.23 35.33
C GLY A 165 38.44 1.08 36.10
N PHE A 166 37.39 1.48 36.83
CA PHE A 166 37.38 2.74 37.60
C PHE A 166 38.37 2.72 38.76
N VAL A 167 38.34 1.68 39.59
CA VAL A 167 39.22 1.55 40.76
C VAL A 167 40.68 1.53 40.31
N PHE A 168 40.98 0.77 39.27
CA PHE A 168 42.33 0.69 38.73
C PHE A 168 42.77 2.03 38.12
N ALA A 169 41.90 2.69 37.33
CA ALA A 169 42.18 4.00 36.78
C ALA A 169 42.47 5.04 37.88
N ARG A 170 41.71 5.02 38.98
CA ARG A 170 41.91 5.92 40.12
C ARG A 170 43.22 5.65 40.85
N PHE A 171 43.57 4.38 41.04
CA PHE A 171 44.86 3.99 41.60
C PHE A 171 46.04 4.51 40.76
N VAL A 172 45.99 4.30 39.43
CA VAL A 172 47.08 4.73 38.52
C VAL A 172 47.12 6.26 38.37
N SER A 173 45.97 6.92 38.26
CA SER A 173 45.85 8.38 38.23
C SER A 173 46.44 9.04 39.48
N GLY A 174 46.24 8.42 40.66
CA GLY A 174 46.87 8.83 41.91
C GLY A 174 48.40 8.77 41.86
N MET A 175 48.97 7.69 41.29
CA MET A 175 50.42 7.58 41.08
C MET A 175 50.93 8.59 40.05
N ALA A 176 50.21 8.81 38.95
CA ALA A 176 50.62 9.73 37.88
C ALA A 176 50.76 11.20 38.32
N LYS A 177 50.33 11.56 39.55
CA LYS A 177 50.61 12.86 40.17
C LYS A 177 52.11 13.11 40.39
N GLN A 178 52.92 12.05 40.53
CA GLN A 178 54.37 12.18 40.63
C GLN A 178 55.01 12.31 39.25
N ARG A 179 55.95 13.25 39.06
CA ARG A 179 56.59 13.51 37.75
C ARG A 179 57.26 12.28 37.13
N VAL A 180 57.81 11.39 37.95
CA VAL A 180 58.47 10.14 37.52
C VAL A 180 57.49 9.17 36.84
N TRP A 181 56.22 9.21 37.26
CA TRP A 181 55.15 8.31 36.82
C TRP A 181 54.15 9.01 35.89
N ALA A 182 54.44 10.22 35.43
CA ALA A 182 53.50 11.05 34.69
C ALA A 182 52.96 10.35 33.42
N ASN A 183 53.78 9.54 32.74
CA ASN A 183 53.36 8.82 31.53
C ASN A 183 52.34 7.71 31.80
N LEU A 184 52.21 7.21 33.04
CA LEU A 184 51.14 6.27 33.42
C LEU A 184 49.74 6.90 33.30
N ARG A 185 49.63 8.24 33.24
CA ARG A 185 48.36 8.92 33.01
C ARG A 185 47.67 8.48 31.73
N GLY A 186 48.43 8.27 30.65
CA GLY A 186 47.86 7.79 29.39
C GLY A 186 47.19 6.42 29.55
N GLY A 187 47.82 5.50 30.31
CA GLY A 187 47.24 4.20 30.64
C GLY A 187 46.01 4.30 31.54
N ALA A 188 46.07 5.17 32.57
CA ALA A 188 44.92 5.46 33.42
C ALA A 188 43.71 5.96 32.61
N GLY A 189 43.95 6.76 31.57
CA GLY A 189 42.92 7.21 30.62
C GLY A 189 42.19 6.04 29.95
N TYR A 190 42.92 5.06 29.40
CA TYR A 190 42.28 3.89 28.76
C TYR A 190 41.59 2.94 29.74
N ALA A 191 42.05 2.88 30.99
CA ALA A 191 41.31 2.19 32.06
C ALA A 191 40.00 2.92 32.42
N VAL A 192 39.99 4.25 32.38
CA VAL A 192 38.75 5.04 32.47
C VAL A 192 37.84 4.81 31.26
N ALA A 193 38.38 4.74 30.05
CA ALA A 193 37.59 4.45 28.86
C ALA A 193 36.85 3.10 29.01
N ALA A 194 37.54 2.06 29.52
CA ALA A 194 36.92 0.78 29.84
C ALA A 194 35.82 0.91 30.91
N SER A 195 36.05 1.71 31.94
CA SER A 195 35.03 1.98 32.97
C SER A 195 33.80 2.69 32.42
N LEU A 196 33.99 3.73 31.60
CA LEU A 196 32.89 4.50 30.98
C LEU A 196 32.04 3.62 30.06
N ILE A 197 32.67 2.75 29.28
CA ILE A 197 31.97 1.75 28.46
C ILE A 197 31.19 0.78 29.36
N GLY A 198 31.81 0.29 30.43
CA GLY A 198 31.13 -0.55 31.42
C GLY A 198 29.90 0.15 32.03
N VAL A 199 30.00 1.43 32.38
CA VAL A 199 28.87 2.22 32.91
C VAL A 199 27.79 2.45 31.85
N ALA A 200 28.18 2.78 30.62
CA ALA A 200 27.24 2.99 29.51
C ALA A 200 26.47 1.72 29.18
N LEU A 201 27.15 0.57 29.12
CA LEU A 201 26.51 -0.74 28.95
C LEU A 201 25.68 -1.11 30.19
N MET A 202 26.15 -0.86 31.41
CA MET A 202 25.35 -1.10 32.60
C MET A 202 24.03 -0.29 32.56
N ALA A 203 24.09 0.99 32.20
CA ALA A 203 22.93 1.86 32.08
C ALA A 203 21.99 1.40 30.95
N ALA A 204 22.54 1.03 29.78
CA ALA A 204 21.74 0.52 28.68
C ALA A 204 21.02 -0.78 29.04
N GLN A 205 21.66 -1.64 29.83
CA GLN A 205 21.13 -2.92 30.27
C GLN A 205 20.06 -2.72 31.37
N LEU A 206 20.18 -1.67 32.19
CA LEU A 206 19.15 -1.28 33.16
C LEU A 206 17.89 -0.76 32.46
N VAL A 207 18.04 0.07 31.43
CA VAL A 207 16.90 0.56 30.63
C VAL A 207 16.24 -0.61 29.88
N HIS A 208 17.05 -1.55 29.39
CA HIS A 208 16.53 -2.78 28.80
C HIS A 208 15.75 -3.64 29.80
N LEU A 209 16.22 -3.74 31.05
CA LEU A 209 15.49 -4.43 32.11
C LEU A 209 14.10 -3.80 32.34
N ALA A 210 13.96 -2.50 32.12
CA ALA A 210 12.70 -1.77 32.20
C ALA A 210 11.82 -1.86 30.93
N GLY A 211 12.16 -2.74 29.98
CA GLY A 211 11.35 -3.03 28.79
C GLY A 211 11.66 -2.19 27.56
N SER A 212 12.63 -1.26 27.61
CA SER A 212 13.03 -0.43 26.47
C SER A 212 14.42 -0.78 25.97
N ASP A 213 14.56 -1.14 24.70
CA ASP A 213 15.85 -1.41 24.04
C ASP A 213 16.52 -0.14 23.47
N VAL A 214 15.89 1.02 23.63
CA VAL A 214 16.35 2.31 23.09
C VAL A 214 17.77 2.63 23.54
N ALA A 215 18.11 2.42 24.81
CA ALA A 215 19.45 2.72 25.32
C ALA A 215 20.54 1.80 24.74
N LEU A 216 20.21 0.53 24.47
CA LEU A 216 21.11 -0.40 23.77
C LEU A 216 21.35 0.05 22.33
N ARG A 217 20.30 0.50 21.63
CA ARG A 217 20.40 1.07 20.27
C ARG A 217 21.25 2.34 20.25
N TRP A 218 21.10 3.22 21.24
CA TRP A 218 21.98 4.38 21.37
C TRP A 218 23.42 3.97 21.66
N ALA A 219 23.67 2.93 22.46
CA ALA A 219 25.02 2.43 22.72
C ALA A 219 25.73 1.95 21.44
N LEU A 220 25.00 1.41 20.46
CA LEU A 220 25.54 1.06 19.13
C LEU A 220 26.09 2.25 18.35
N VAL A 221 25.60 3.47 18.61
CA VAL A 221 26.06 4.69 17.94
C VAL A 221 27.08 5.43 18.80
N VAL A 222 26.80 5.56 20.10
CA VAL A 222 27.61 6.34 21.03
C VAL A 222 28.99 5.71 21.25
N VAL A 223 29.08 4.39 21.42
CA VAL A 223 30.36 3.72 21.69
C VAL A 223 31.33 3.83 20.50
N PRO A 224 30.93 3.56 19.25
CA PRO A 224 31.80 3.79 18.09
C PRO A 224 32.10 5.28 17.84
N ALA A 225 31.13 6.18 18.03
CA ALA A 225 31.39 7.62 17.92
C ALA A 225 32.45 8.08 18.94
N PHE A 226 32.39 7.56 20.17
CA PHE A 226 33.39 7.81 21.20
C PHE A 226 34.77 7.26 20.81
N SER A 227 34.85 6.08 20.16
CA SER A 227 36.14 5.55 19.69
C SER A 227 36.76 6.41 18.59
N VAL A 228 35.94 6.88 17.63
CA VAL A 228 36.41 7.82 16.59
C VAL A 228 36.87 9.12 17.22
N LEU A 229 36.10 9.67 18.17
CA LEU A 229 36.46 10.90 18.88
C LEU A 229 37.83 10.79 19.57
N LEU A 230 38.07 9.69 20.29
CA LEU A 230 39.37 9.43 20.93
C LEU A 230 40.49 9.28 19.89
N GLY A 231 40.24 8.60 18.76
CA GLY A 231 41.22 8.50 17.69
C GLY A 231 41.59 9.87 17.10
N VAL A 232 40.59 10.68 16.76
CA VAL A 232 40.78 12.06 16.26
C VAL A 232 41.54 12.92 17.27
N GLU A 233 41.23 12.80 18.56
CA GLU A 233 41.94 13.50 19.64
C GLU A 233 43.43 13.12 19.69
N ILE A 234 43.79 11.85 19.47
CA ILE A 234 45.19 11.41 19.43
C ILE A 234 45.91 12.01 18.23
N VAL A 235 45.27 12.09 17.05
CA VAL A 235 45.82 12.79 15.88
C VAL A 235 46.07 14.25 16.20
N LEU A 236 45.07 14.93 16.79
CA LEU A 236 45.19 16.33 17.16
C LEU A 236 46.29 16.55 18.19
N SER A 237 46.37 15.70 19.21
CA SER A 237 47.39 15.76 20.26
C SER A 237 48.79 15.52 19.70
N PHE A 238 48.93 14.62 18.73
CA PHE A 238 50.19 14.42 18.02
C PHE A 238 50.59 15.66 17.21
N LEU A 239 49.67 16.23 16.42
CA LEU A 239 49.92 17.45 15.66
C LEU A 239 50.33 18.60 16.58
N LEU A 240 49.61 18.82 17.68
CA LEU A 240 49.95 19.86 18.65
C LEU A 240 51.32 19.62 19.32
N ASN A 241 51.69 18.36 19.56
CA ASN A 241 53.00 18.00 20.09
C ASN A 241 54.15 18.25 19.09
N LEU A 242 53.88 18.31 17.77
CA LEU A 242 54.89 18.71 16.78
C LEU A 242 55.23 20.20 16.88
N TYR A 243 54.24 21.04 17.20
CA TYR A 243 54.42 22.50 17.35
C TYR A 243 54.87 22.92 18.76
N ARG A 244 54.83 22.00 19.74
CA ARG A 244 55.20 22.33 21.13
C ARG A 244 56.73 22.36 21.30
N PRO A 245 57.33 23.50 21.71
CA PRO A 245 58.77 23.58 21.94
C PRO A 245 59.19 22.68 23.10
N ARG A 246 60.21 21.84 22.87
CA ARG A 246 60.72 20.88 23.85
C ARG A 246 61.70 21.58 24.80
N LYS A 247 61.37 21.62 26.10
CA LYS A 247 62.28 22.10 27.15
C LYS A 247 63.17 20.96 27.62
N GLY A 248 64.47 21.22 27.78
CA GLY A 248 65.43 20.22 28.30
C GLY A 248 65.05 19.75 29.70
N GLY A 249 65.07 18.44 29.93
CA GLY A 249 64.79 17.82 31.24
C GLY A 249 63.31 17.52 31.54
N GLU A 250 62.37 17.88 30.67
CA GLU A 250 60.97 17.44 30.78
C GLU A 250 60.75 16.10 30.05
N VAL A 251 60.04 15.16 30.70
CA VAL A 251 59.67 13.90 30.04
C VAL A 251 58.58 14.21 28.99
N PRO A 252 58.80 13.88 27.71
CA PRO A 252 57.82 14.13 26.66
C PRO A 252 56.54 13.34 26.92
N ARG A 253 55.40 14.01 26.74
CA ARG A 253 54.07 13.40 26.90
C ARG A 253 53.75 12.57 25.66
N ALA A 254 53.22 11.36 25.88
CA ALA A 254 52.72 10.54 24.80
C ALA A 254 51.49 11.17 24.15
N ALA A 255 51.34 11.05 22.83
CA ALA A 255 50.18 11.60 22.13
C ALA A 255 48.88 10.83 22.42
N PHE A 256 48.97 9.57 22.86
CA PHE A 256 47.82 8.80 23.35
C PHE A 256 47.36 9.16 24.77
N ASP A 257 48.01 10.12 25.44
CA ASP A 257 47.55 10.67 26.72
C ASP A 257 46.37 11.62 26.46
N SER A 258 45.15 11.07 26.39
CA SER A 258 43.91 11.78 26.05
C SER A 258 43.49 12.78 27.15
N PRO A 259 43.42 14.09 26.86
CA PRO A 259 42.72 15.07 27.69
C PRO A 259 41.30 14.67 28.10
N ILE A 260 40.49 14.14 27.18
CA ILE A 260 39.09 13.75 27.42
C ILE A 260 39.02 12.66 28.49
N LEU A 261 39.88 11.65 28.43
CA LEU A 261 39.93 10.58 29.42
C LEU A 261 40.59 11.03 30.73
N GLY A 262 41.57 11.92 30.65
CA GLY A 262 42.22 12.56 31.80
C GLY A 262 41.24 13.36 32.66
N PHE A 263 40.21 13.95 32.05
CA PHE A 263 39.13 14.65 32.74
C PHE A 263 38.42 13.74 33.74
N VAL A 264 37.99 12.57 33.30
CA VAL A 264 37.24 11.61 34.11
C VAL A 264 38.14 10.87 35.11
N ALA A 265 39.42 10.64 34.76
CA ALA A 265 40.41 9.99 35.62
C ALA A 265 40.84 10.83 36.83
N SER A 266 40.77 12.17 36.72
CA SER A 266 41.20 13.09 37.77
C SER A 266 40.34 14.37 37.81
N PRO A 267 39.07 14.29 38.26
CA PRO A 267 38.15 15.43 38.33
C PRO A 267 38.74 16.64 39.09
N ASP A 268 39.48 16.36 40.16
CA ASP A 268 40.12 17.35 41.02
C ASP A 268 41.18 18.22 40.30
N GLN A 269 41.73 17.77 39.16
CA GLN A 269 42.71 18.54 38.38
C GLN A 269 42.05 19.54 37.42
N ILE A 270 40.82 19.30 36.97
CA ILE A 270 40.09 20.23 36.07
C ILE A 270 39.74 21.52 36.78
N ALA A 271 39.22 21.43 38.00
CA ALA A 271 38.88 22.60 38.79
C ALA A 271 40.09 23.54 38.93
N LYS A 272 41.28 22.95 39.08
CA LYS A 272 42.57 23.65 39.14
C LYS A 272 43.09 24.11 37.77
N THR A 273 42.80 23.39 36.69
CA THR A 273 43.32 23.70 35.34
C THR A 273 42.45 24.72 34.62
N ILE A 274 41.12 24.56 34.63
CA ILE A 274 40.16 25.55 34.13
C ILE A 274 40.23 26.79 35.01
N GLY A 275 40.18 26.62 36.33
CA GLY A 275 40.31 27.72 37.26
C GLY A 275 41.66 28.43 37.14
N GLY A 276 42.75 27.70 36.92
CA GLY A 276 44.08 28.27 36.65
C GLY A 276 44.18 28.97 35.29
N ALA A 277 43.52 28.47 34.24
CA ALA A 277 43.49 29.11 32.91
C ALA A 277 42.63 30.38 32.91
N ILE A 278 41.48 30.36 33.59
CA ILE A 278 40.65 31.54 33.82
C ILE A 278 41.41 32.54 34.69
N SER A 279 42.10 32.09 35.75
CA SER A 279 42.91 32.97 36.59
C SER A 279 44.10 33.55 35.83
N TYR A 280 44.67 32.81 34.88
CA TYR A 280 45.73 33.29 34.00
C TYR A 280 45.23 34.33 32.99
N GLN A 281 44.04 34.13 32.39
CA GLN A 281 43.49 35.05 31.39
C GLN A 281 42.82 36.28 32.00
N ILE A 282 42.25 36.16 33.20
CA ILE A 282 41.52 37.22 33.90
C ILE A 282 42.38 37.91 34.97
N GLY A 283 43.53 37.32 35.33
CA GLY A 283 44.46 37.89 36.32
C GLY A 283 43.99 37.83 37.78
N ILE A 284 42.89 37.12 38.06
CA ILE A 284 42.26 36.99 39.39
C ILE A 284 42.23 35.51 39.77
N ASP A 285 42.66 35.14 40.99
CA ASP A 285 42.59 33.75 41.49
C ASP A 285 41.15 33.32 41.77
N VAL A 286 40.49 32.77 40.76
CA VAL A 286 39.11 32.28 40.85
C VAL A 286 39.03 31.01 41.71
N THR A 287 40.11 30.22 41.77
CA THR A 287 40.15 28.94 42.49
C THR A 287 40.23 29.07 44.01
N GLY A 288 40.80 30.17 44.51
CA GLY A 288 40.85 30.49 45.94
C GLY A 288 39.56 31.07 46.51
N THR A 289 38.61 31.47 45.67
CA THR A 289 37.39 32.15 46.11
C THR A 289 36.41 31.18 46.75
N TRP A 290 35.88 31.50 47.94
CA TRP A 290 34.92 30.66 48.68
C TRP A 290 33.69 30.28 47.84
N ALA A 291 33.24 31.17 46.94
CA ALA A 291 32.12 30.94 46.04
C ALA A 291 32.37 29.77 45.08
N TYR A 292 33.58 29.63 44.53
CA TYR A 292 33.93 28.53 43.63
C TYR A 292 33.95 27.18 44.37
N GLN A 293 34.47 27.17 45.60
CA GLN A 293 34.50 25.98 46.45
C GLN A 293 33.10 25.55 46.91
N LEU A 294 32.22 26.52 47.19
CA LEU A 294 30.83 26.25 47.52
C LEU A 294 30.06 25.66 46.33
N VAL A 295 30.18 26.27 45.15
CA VAL A 295 29.50 25.79 43.93
C VAL A 295 29.99 24.39 43.56
N SER A 296 31.30 24.16 43.51
CA SER A 296 31.86 22.83 43.17
C SER A 296 31.47 21.72 44.16
N ARG A 297 31.26 22.06 45.44
CA ARG A 297 30.78 21.11 46.46
C ARG A 297 29.26 20.92 46.46
N ALA A 298 28.49 21.96 46.10
CA ALA A 298 27.03 21.95 46.13
C ALA A 298 26.38 21.41 44.84
N VAL A 299 27.06 21.47 43.70
CA VAL A 299 26.50 21.00 42.41
C VAL A 299 26.14 19.52 42.45
N VAL A 300 27.03 18.65 42.94
CA VAL A 300 26.76 17.20 43.00
C VAL A 300 25.53 16.86 43.86
N PRO A 301 25.42 17.30 45.14
CA PRO A 301 24.23 17.01 45.95
C PRO A 301 22.96 17.66 45.40
N LEU A 302 23.06 18.84 44.75
CA LEU A 302 21.90 19.49 44.11
C LEU A 302 21.40 18.69 42.90
N VAL A 303 22.31 18.16 42.08
CA VAL A 303 21.96 17.29 40.94
C VAL A 303 21.34 15.98 41.44
N VAL A 304 21.91 15.38 42.48
CA VAL A 304 21.33 14.17 43.10
C VAL A 304 19.96 14.47 43.69
N PHE A 305 19.79 15.57 44.40
CA PHE A 305 18.49 15.99 44.94
C PHE A 305 17.47 16.21 43.82
N GLY A 306 17.84 16.92 42.75
CA GLY A 306 17.00 17.12 41.58
C GLY A 306 16.59 15.79 40.93
N ALA A 307 17.51 14.84 40.81
CA ALA A 307 17.22 13.50 40.30
C ALA A 307 16.24 12.73 41.21
N VAL A 308 16.39 12.83 42.54
CA VAL A 308 15.46 12.23 43.51
C VAL A 308 14.08 12.87 43.44
N VAL A 309 14.00 14.20 43.31
CA VAL A 309 12.73 14.91 43.15
C VAL A 309 12.04 14.50 41.84
N LEU A 310 12.77 14.45 40.73
CA LEU A 310 12.24 13.96 39.45
C LEU A 310 11.76 12.51 39.55
N TRP A 311 12.50 11.66 40.25
CA TRP A 311 12.11 10.29 40.51
C TRP A 311 10.83 10.20 41.34
N LEU A 312 10.70 11.01 42.39
CA LEU A 312 9.47 11.09 43.19
C LEU A 312 8.29 11.66 42.39
N LEU A 313 8.50 12.59 41.47
CA LEU A 313 7.43 13.10 40.60
C LEU A 313 6.83 11.99 39.71
N THR A 314 7.56 10.92 39.41
CA THR A 314 7.01 9.75 38.71
C THR A 314 5.96 8.98 39.54
N SER A 315 5.81 9.26 40.84
CA SER A 315 4.76 8.70 41.70
C SER A 315 3.39 9.31 41.43
N LEU A 316 3.30 10.42 40.71
CA LEU A 316 2.05 11.10 40.42
C LEU A 316 1.50 10.64 39.07
N ALA A 317 0.29 10.10 39.04
CA ALA A 317 -0.40 9.69 37.82
C ALA A 317 -1.69 10.50 37.64
N VAL A 318 -1.89 11.02 36.44
CA VAL A 318 -3.12 11.74 36.04
C VAL A 318 -3.83 10.90 34.99
N VAL A 319 -5.10 10.58 35.24
CA VAL A 319 -5.95 9.81 34.32
C VAL A 319 -7.02 10.75 33.76
N GLY A 320 -7.12 10.84 32.43
CA GLY A 320 -8.11 11.68 31.75
C GLY A 320 -9.56 11.22 31.95
N GLY A 321 -10.53 12.12 31.72
CA GLY A 321 -11.96 11.84 31.92
C GLY A 321 -12.55 10.73 31.03
N THR A 322 -11.92 10.47 29.88
CA THR A 322 -12.30 9.44 28.89
C THR A 322 -11.43 8.18 28.97
N GLU A 323 -10.47 8.19 29.88
CA GLU A 323 -9.44 7.16 30.02
C GLU A 323 -9.63 6.39 31.33
N ARG A 324 -9.15 5.15 31.34
CA ARG A 324 -8.97 4.37 32.56
C ARG A 324 -7.50 4.04 32.72
N GLY A 325 -6.98 4.23 33.92
CA GLY A 325 -5.60 3.89 34.26
C GLY A 325 -5.51 2.44 34.70
N LEU A 326 -4.61 1.66 34.10
CA LEU A 326 -4.29 0.30 34.54
C LEU A 326 -3.04 0.34 35.40
N LEU A 327 -3.19 0.03 36.68
CA LEU A 327 -2.06 -0.02 37.60
C LEU A 327 -1.33 -1.35 37.45
N MET A 328 -0.12 -1.27 36.90
CA MET A 328 0.78 -2.39 36.69
C MET A 328 1.88 -2.34 37.75
N ARG A 329 2.05 -3.42 38.53
CA ARG A 329 3.14 -3.56 39.50
C ARG A 329 4.06 -4.69 39.08
N ASN A 330 5.34 -4.39 38.82
CA ASN A 330 6.31 -5.35 38.30
C ASN A 330 5.75 -6.16 37.09
N GLY A 331 4.99 -5.49 36.21
CA GLY A 331 4.37 -6.10 35.03
C GLY A 331 3.09 -6.91 35.26
N ARG A 332 2.56 -6.97 36.49
CA ARG A 332 1.26 -7.60 36.79
C ARG A 332 0.18 -6.55 36.99
N LEU A 333 -1.01 -6.78 36.45
CA LEU A 333 -2.18 -5.93 36.69
C LEU A 333 -2.64 -6.07 38.14
N VAL A 334 -2.61 -4.97 38.90
CA VAL A 334 -3.08 -4.92 40.30
C VAL A 334 -4.52 -4.42 40.38
N GLY A 335 -4.89 -3.46 39.52
CA GLY A 335 -6.23 -2.90 39.51
C GLY A 335 -6.42 -1.83 38.45
N VAL A 336 -7.68 -1.44 38.27
CA VAL A 336 -8.11 -0.35 37.39
C VAL A 336 -8.36 0.90 38.23
N ILE A 337 -7.86 2.03 37.75
CA ILE A 337 -7.91 3.35 38.36
C ILE A 337 -8.88 4.21 37.56
N GLU A 338 -9.80 4.86 38.28
CA GLU A 338 -10.79 5.80 37.71
C GLU A 338 -10.16 7.16 37.33
N PRO A 339 -10.82 7.98 36.49
CA PRO A 339 -10.35 9.32 36.14
C PRO A 339 -10.02 10.18 37.35
N GLY A 340 -8.87 10.87 37.33
CA GLY A 340 -8.43 11.72 38.44
C GLY A 340 -6.92 11.68 38.70
N LEU A 341 -6.52 12.33 39.79
CA LEU A 341 -5.14 12.36 40.28
C LEU A 341 -4.92 11.22 41.27
N HIS A 342 -3.92 10.37 41.01
CA HIS A 342 -3.62 9.21 41.83
C HIS A 342 -2.14 9.16 42.21
N LEU A 343 -1.88 8.68 43.41
CA LEU A 343 -0.52 8.39 43.89
C LEU A 343 -0.21 6.92 43.67
N LYS A 344 0.86 6.65 42.92
CA LYS A 344 1.42 5.33 42.67
C LYS A 344 2.84 5.23 43.24
N LEU A 345 3.40 4.03 43.32
CA LEU A 345 4.82 3.93 43.65
C LEU A 345 5.67 4.54 42.52
N PRO A 346 6.83 5.16 42.86
CA PRO A 346 7.71 5.70 41.84
C PRO A 346 8.19 4.60 40.89
N TRP A 347 8.42 4.98 39.64
CA TRP A 347 8.97 4.08 38.62
C TRP A 347 10.31 3.51 39.14
N PRO A 348 10.63 2.22 39.01
CA PRO A 348 10.04 1.23 38.10
C PRO A 348 9.02 0.28 38.73
N VAL A 349 8.61 0.49 39.99
CA VAL A 349 7.76 -0.50 40.70
C VAL A 349 6.33 -0.49 40.17
N ASP A 350 5.73 0.69 40.07
CA ASP A 350 4.37 0.88 39.53
C ASP A 350 4.42 1.68 38.22
N GLU A 351 3.71 1.18 37.20
CA GLU A 351 3.46 1.81 35.91
C GLU A 351 1.94 1.97 35.75
N VAL A 352 1.48 3.11 35.23
CA VAL A 352 0.07 3.32 34.90
C VAL A 352 -0.06 3.40 33.39
N ARG A 353 -0.80 2.46 32.79
CA ARG A 353 -1.12 2.48 31.37
C ARG A 353 -2.51 3.05 31.17
N LEU A 354 -2.62 4.09 30.36
CA LEU A 354 -3.89 4.73 30.06
C LEU A 354 -4.56 4.01 28.90
N VAL A 355 -5.81 3.59 29.09
CA VAL A 355 -6.64 2.98 28.04
C VAL A 355 -7.89 3.83 27.87
N GLU A 356 -8.10 4.34 26.65
CA GLU A 356 -9.35 5.01 26.29
C GLU A 356 -10.52 4.04 26.34
N ALA A 357 -11.34 4.14 27.39
CA ALA A 357 -12.49 3.25 27.61
C ALA A 357 -13.76 3.78 26.93
N SER A 358 -13.87 5.10 26.73
CA SER A 358 -15.08 5.71 26.14
C SER A 358 -15.00 5.97 24.63
N THR A 359 -13.85 5.80 24.00
CA THR A 359 -13.68 6.03 22.55
C THR A 359 -14.22 4.85 21.77
N VAL A 360 -15.06 5.12 20.77
CA VAL A 360 -15.51 4.11 19.81
C VAL A 360 -14.35 3.79 18.87
N ARG A 361 -14.01 2.52 18.79
CA ARG A 361 -12.96 1.99 17.91
C ARG A 361 -13.60 1.19 16.80
N GLU A 362 -12.95 1.19 15.64
CA GLU A 362 -13.36 0.39 14.49
C GLU A 362 -12.26 -0.63 14.18
N VAL A 363 -12.67 -1.87 13.91
CA VAL A 363 -11.80 -2.90 13.33
C VAL A 363 -12.50 -3.49 12.11
N ALA A 364 -11.81 -3.51 10.98
CA ALA A 364 -12.34 -4.11 9.76
C ALA A 364 -12.09 -5.63 9.80
N LEU A 365 -13.16 -6.43 9.72
CA LEU A 365 -13.04 -7.87 9.58
C LEU A 365 -12.71 -8.29 8.16
N GLY A 366 -13.01 -7.47 7.16
CA GLY A 366 -12.61 -7.71 5.78
C GLY A 366 -11.71 -6.58 5.30
N ASN A 367 -12.05 -6.05 4.13
CA ASN A 367 -11.43 -4.83 3.65
C ASN A 367 -11.93 -3.64 4.48
N SER A 368 -10.98 -2.77 4.85
CA SER A 368 -11.26 -1.49 5.52
C SER A 368 -11.86 -0.52 4.52
N ARG A 369 -12.68 0.44 4.95
CA ARG A 369 -13.18 1.49 4.05
C ARG A 369 -12.03 2.20 3.31
N PRO A 370 -12.17 2.52 2.02
CA PRO A 370 -11.15 3.27 1.29
C PRO A 370 -10.96 4.68 1.89
N LEU A 371 -9.70 5.06 2.10
CA LEU A 371 -9.30 6.31 2.77
C LEU A 371 -9.43 7.59 1.90
N ALA A 372 -9.81 7.49 0.61
CA ALA A 372 -9.73 8.62 -0.33
C ALA A 372 -10.95 8.82 -1.29
N GLU A 373 -11.51 10.03 -1.21
CA GLU A 373 -12.26 10.90 -2.15
C GLU A 373 -13.34 10.42 -3.14
N SER A 374 -13.46 9.15 -3.56
CA SER A 374 -14.55 8.77 -4.48
C SER A 374 -15.78 8.25 -3.73
N ARG A 375 -16.85 9.05 -3.70
CA ARG A 375 -18.17 8.64 -3.16
C ARG A 375 -18.83 7.49 -3.95
N VAL A 376 -18.24 7.07 -5.06
CA VAL A 376 -18.76 6.02 -5.95
C VAL A 376 -17.67 4.97 -6.14
N ILE A 377 -17.96 3.76 -5.68
CA ILE A 377 -17.11 2.57 -5.83
C ILE A 377 -17.53 1.89 -7.14
N LEU A 378 -16.67 1.93 -8.15
CA LEU A 378 -16.87 1.23 -9.43
C LEU A 378 -16.19 -0.13 -9.38
N TRP A 379 -16.92 -1.25 -9.53
CA TRP A 379 -16.39 -2.62 -9.42
C TRP A 379 -15.17 -2.94 -10.30
N THR A 380 -14.94 -2.16 -11.36
CA THR A 380 -13.83 -2.32 -12.31
C THR A 380 -12.52 -1.66 -11.85
N GLY A 381 -12.55 -0.78 -10.84
CA GLY A 381 -11.38 -0.09 -10.31
C GLY A 381 -10.69 -0.87 -9.18
N THR A 382 -9.42 -0.58 -8.91
CA THR A 382 -8.73 -1.11 -7.72
C THR A 382 -9.15 -0.33 -6.49
N HIS A 383 -9.72 -1.01 -5.49
CA HIS A 383 -10.29 -0.37 -4.30
C HIS A 383 -9.31 -0.38 -3.12
N HIS A 384 -8.46 -1.40 -3.01
CA HIS A 384 -7.37 -1.47 -2.03
C HIS A 384 -6.06 -1.99 -2.64
N SER A 385 -4.93 -1.65 -2.02
CA SER A 385 -3.61 -2.18 -2.42
C SER A 385 -3.42 -3.66 -2.08
N ASN A 386 -4.20 -4.18 -1.12
CA ASN A 386 -4.20 -5.58 -0.71
C ASN A 386 -5.62 -5.96 -0.27
N GLU A 387 -6.37 -6.63 -1.14
CA GLU A 387 -7.77 -7.02 -0.87
C GLU A 387 -7.83 -8.41 -0.23
N GLU A 388 -8.51 -8.52 0.90
CA GLU A 388 -8.88 -9.79 1.53
C GLU A 388 -10.20 -10.29 0.93
N TYR A 389 -10.21 -11.53 0.45
CA TYR A 389 -11.39 -12.15 -0.17
C TYR A 389 -12.00 -13.22 0.72
N PHE A 390 -13.32 -13.23 0.78
CA PHE A 390 -14.12 -14.27 1.43
C PHE A 390 -14.61 -15.29 0.40
N VAL A 391 -14.68 -16.54 0.83
CA VAL A 391 -15.21 -17.63 0.03
C VAL A 391 -16.73 -17.70 0.20
N VAL A 392 -17.43 -17.77 -0.92
CA VAL A 392 -18.90 -17.78 -1.04
C VAL A 392 -19.32 -18.91 -1.99
N ARG A 393 -20.55 -19.41 -1.87
CA ARG A 393 -21.08 -20.36 -2.86
C ARG A 393 -21.35 -19.63 -4.18
N ALA A 394 -20.82 -20.14 -5.28
CA ALA A 394 -21.12 -19.58 -6.60
C ALA A 394 -22.61 -19.81 -6.95
N LEU A 395 -23.20 -18.83 -7.63
CA LEU A 395 -24.57 -18.89 -8.12
C LEU A 395 -24.76 -20.06 -9.09
N ASP A 396 -25.70 -20.98 -8.80
CA ASP A 396 -26.04 -22.06 -9.73
C ASP A 396 -26.93 -21.54 -10.87
N LEU A 397 -26.29 -20.99 -11.90
CA LEU A 397 -26.94 -20.50 -13.12
C LEU A 397 -27.67 -21.59 -13.92
N ARG A 398 -27.48 -22.89 -13.61
CA ARG A 398 -28.08 -24.00 -14.38
C ARG A 398 -29.52 -24.28 -13.98
N GLY A 399 -29.94 -23.87 -12.78
CA GLY A 399 -31.32 -24.03 -12.30
C GLY A 399 -32.33 -23.13 -13.03
N LEU A 400 -31.93 -21.90 -13.37
CA LEU A 400 -32.78 -20.88 -14.01
C LEU A 400 -33.21 -21.25 -15.44
N GLY A 401 -32.40 -22.02 -16.17
CA GLY A 401 -32.73 -22.49 -17.52
C GLY A 401 -33.76 -23.62 -17.56
N SER A 402 -33.91 -24.39 -16.48
CA SER A 402 -34.78 -25.57 -16.47
C SER A 402 -36.26 -25.23 -16.24
N ALA A 403 -36.56 -24.10 -15.60
CA ALA A 403 -37.93 -23.66 -15.33
C ALA A 403 -38.68 -23.19 -16.59
N SER A 404 -37.97 -22.65 -17.58
CA SER A 404 -38.54 -22.17 -18.86
C SER A 404 -38.69 -23.28 -19.91
N GLY A 405 -37.87 -24.34 -19.84
CA GLY A 405 -37.83 -25.40 -20.87
C GLY A 405 -38.89 -26.49 -20.75
N ARG A 406 -39.65 -26.57 -19.64
CA ARG A 406 -40.54 -27.72 -19.37
C ARG A 406 -41.94 -27.61 -19.98
N ALA A 407 -42.27 -26.51 -20.66
CA ALA A 407 -43.58 -26.30 -21.29
C ALA A 407 -43.65 -26.55 -22.80
N GLY A 408 -42.57 -26.98 -23.48
CA GLY A 408 -42.55 -27.00 -24.95
C GLY A 408 -41.79 -28.12 -25.66
N ARG A 409 -41.19 -29.09 -24.98
CA ARG A 409 -40.43 -30.17 -25.65
C ARG A 409 -40.93 -31.54 -25.23
N SER A 410 -42.12 -31.88 -25.70
CA SER A 410 -42.56 -33.26 -25.88
C SER A 410 -42.30 -33.64 -27.34
N GLY A 411 -41.23 -34.39 -27.58
CA GLY A 411 -40.88 -34.93 -28.90
C GLY A 411 -39.42 -34.72 -29.24
N ALA A 412 -38.71 -35.83 -29.45
CA ALA A 412 -37.32 -35.94 -29.91
C ALA A 412 -36.21 -35.64 -28.87
N ALA A 413 -35.80 -36.71 -28.16
CA ALA A 413 -34.44 -37.26 -28.25
C ALA A 413 -34.28 -38.35 -27.17
N ALA A 414 -34.44 -39.61 -27.57
CA ALA A 414 -33.99 -40.76 -26.79
C ALA A 414 -32.62 -41.16 -27.35
N GLY A 415 -31.57 -41.09 -26.53
CA GLY A 415 -30.25 -41.62 -26.88
C GLY A 415 -29.09 -40.85 -26.24
N GLY A 416 -28.67 -41.30 -25.05
CA GLY A 416 -27.44 -40.85 -24.39
C GLY A 416 -27.72 -40.23 -23.01
N GLY A 417 -27.45 -40.96 -21.92
CA GLY A 417 -27.64 -40.37 -20.59
C GLY A 417 -27.60 -41.33 -19.41
N ALA A 418 -26.62 -42.22 -19.34
CA ALA A 418 -26.28 -42.89 -18.06
C ALA A 418 -24.98 -42.33 -17.48
N ILE A 419 -23.99 -42.08 -18.33
CA ILE A 419 -22.66 -41.59 -17.95
C ILE A 419 -22.69 -40.08 -17.63
N ASP A 420 -23.47 -39.28 -18.40
CA ASP A 420 -23.62 -37.85 -18.15
C ASP A 420 -24.40 -37.54 -16.86
N ALA A 421 -25.33 -38.42 -16.46
CA ALA A 421 -26.08 -38.26 -15.22
C ALA A 421 -25.21 -38.51 -13.99
N GLU A 422 -24.26 -39.45 -14.07
CA GLU A 422 -23.36 -39.82 -12.98
C GLU A 422 -22.18 -38.84 -12.85
N VAL A 423 -21.63 -38.37 -13.98
CA VAL A 423 -20.65 -37.27 -14.02
C VAL A 423 -21.27 -35.93 -13.58
N SER A 424 -22.55 -35.69 -13.90
CA SER A 424 -23.28 -34.52 -13.39
C SER A 424 -23.56 -34.60 -11.89
N ARG A 425 -23.87 -35.78 -11.34
CA ARG A 425 -24.00 -35.99 -9.88
C ARG A 425 -22.67 -35.88 -9.14
N ALA A 426 -21.57 -36.34 -9.73
CA ALA A 426 -20.24 -36.18 -9.15
C ALA A 426 -19.78 -34.71 -9.12
N ARG A 427 -20.15 -33.91 -10.13
CA ARG A 427 -19.91 -32.45 -10.17
C ARG A 427 -20.87 -31.63 -9.31
N GLN A 428 -22.10 -32.11 -9.08
CA GLN A 428 -23.06 -31.47 -8.14
C GLN A 428 -22.56 -31.42 -6.70
N ASN A 429 -21.64 -32.31 -6.31
CA ASN A 429 -21.08 -32.36 -4.96
C ASN A 429 -19.85 -31.46 -4.75
N THR A 430 -19.30 -30.88 -5.83
CA THR A 430 -18.24 -29.87 -5.74
C THR A 430 -18.89 -28.53 -6.02
N GLY A 431 -19.42 -27.89 -4.98
CA GLY A 431 -19.99 -26.55 -5.11
C GLY A 431 -18.94 -25.60 -5.68
N ASP A 432 -19.24 -25.01 -6.84
CA ASP A 432 -18.39 -23.96 -7.40
C ASP A 432 -18.28 -22.84 -6.34
N LEU A 433 -17.05 -22.40 -6.07
CA LEU A 433 -16.76 -21.37 -5.07
C LEU A 433 -16.50 -20.04 -5.77
N ALA A 434 -17.08 -18.97 -5.23
CA ALA A 434 -16.82 -17.60 -5.62
C ALA A 434 -15.97 -16.89 -4.57
N LEU A 435 -15.18 -15.91 -4.99
CA LEU A 435 -14.42 -15.03 -4.11
C LEU A 435 -15.05 -13.65 -4.14
N LEU A 436 -15.40 -13.11 -2.98
CA LEU A 436 -15.96 -11.77 -2.85
C LEU A 436 -15.15 -10.95 -1.86
N SER A 437 -14.89 -9.69 -2.22
CA SER A 437 -14.44 -8.68 -1.28
C SER A 437 -15.67 -8.19 -0.51
N VAL A 438 -15.62 -8.28 0.82
CA VAL A 438 -16.71 -7.87 1.71
C VAL A 438 -16.15 -6.92 2.76
N GLU A 439 -16.72 -5.73 2.84
CA GLU A 439 -16.38 -4.73 3.86
C GLU A 439 -17.32 -4.92 5.05
N VAL A 440 -16.75 -5.38 6.17
CA VAL A 440 -17.48 -5.63 7.42
C VAL A 440 -16.78 -4.89 8.56
N PRO A 441 -17.04 -3.58 8.75
CA PRO A 441 -16.53 -2.85 9.90
C PRO A 441 -17.27 -3.25 11.17
N VAL A 442 -16.50 -3.52 12.22
CA VAL A 442 -16.98 -3.75 13.58
C VAL A 442 -16.64 -2.55 14.42
N THR A 443 -17.66 -1.87 14.93
CA THR A 443 -17.48 -0.81 15.92
C THR A 443 -17.64 -1.38 17.32
N TYR A 444 -16.67 -1.10 18.18
CA TYR A 444 -16.65 -1.59 19.56
C TYR A 444 -16.14 -0.51 20.51
N ARG A 445 -16.46 -0.68 21.80
CA ARG A 445 -15.95 0.16 22.88
C ARG A 445 -15.38 -0.74 23.98
N VAL A 446 -14.36 -0.27 24.69
CA VAL A 446 -13.75 -1.00 25.81
C VAL A 446 -14.57 -0.76 27.08
N THR A 447 -15.32 -1.77 27.53
CA THR A 447 -16.16 -1.68 28.72
C THR A 447 -15.39 -2.05 29.99
N ASP A 448 -14.47 -3.01 29.91
CA ASP A 448 -13.58 -3.41 30.99
C ASP A 448 -12.11 -3.33 30.51
N ALA A 449 -11.39 -2.33 31.01
CA ALA A 449 -10.01 -2.08 30.61
C ALA A 449 -9.04 -3.15 31.16
N GLY A 450 -9.36 -3.81 32.28
CA GLY A 450 -8.52 -4.83 32.88
C GLY A 450 -8.57 -6.14 32.08
N LEU A 451 -9.77 -6.57 31.70
CA LEU A 451 -9.94 -7.69 30.77
C LEU A 451 -9.31 -7.38 29.41
N TYR A 452 -9.48 -6.16 28.91
CA TYR A 452 -8.90 -5.70 27.65
C TYR A 452 -7.36 -5.65 27.64
N GLU A 453 -6.68 -5.55 28.79
CA GLU A 453 -5.21 -5.63 28.86
C GLU A 453 -4.72 -7.07 29.04
N THR A 454 -5.49 -7.92 29.71
CA THR A 454 -5.05 -9.27 30.06
C THR A 454 -5.31 -10.31 28.97
N PHE A 455 -6.29 -10.08 28.07
CA PHE A 455 -6.65 -11.10 27.07
C PHE A 455 -5.59 -11.27 25.96
N ALA A 456 -4.83 -10.22 25.61
CA ALA A 456 -3.76 -10.27 24.62
C ALA A 456 -2.79 -9.10 24.77
N ALA A 457 -1.57 -9.27 24.25
CA ALA A 457 -0.56 -8.21 24.21
C ALA A 457 -1.06 -7.00 23.40
N PRO A 458 -0.63 -5.75 23.72
CA PRO A 458 -1.16 -4.54 23.09
C PRO A 458 -1.22 -4.55 21.57
N GLU A 459 -0.21 -5.12 20.93
CA GLU A 459 -0.03 -5.24 19.47
C GLU A 459 -0.99 -6.26 18.85
N ASP A 460 -1.34 -7.32 19.60
CA ASP A 460 -2.14 -8.44 19.11
C ASP A 460 -3.64 -8.29 19.37
N ARG A 461 -4.06 -7.35 20.23
CA ARG A 461 -5.47 -7.19 20.64
C ARG A 461 -6.43 -7.03 19.48
N GLN A 462 -6.14 -6.08 18.60
CA GLN A 462 -6.97 -5.82 17.43
C GLN A 462 -6.90 -6.96 16.42
N ALA A 463 -5.71 -7.55 16.23
CA ALA A 463 -5.53 -8.69 15.35
C ALA A 463 -6.36 -9.91 15.81
N LEU A 464 -6.41 -10.18 17.12
CA LEU A 464 -7.18 -11.28 17.67
C LEU A 464 -8.69 -11.05 17.52
N LEU A 465 -9.17 -9.83 17.80
CA LEU A 465 -10.57 -9.46 17.54
C LEU A 465 -10.91 -9.60 16.06
N LYS A 466 -10.01 -9.16 15.16
CA LYS A 466 -10.15 -9.32 13.71
C LYS A 466 -10.25 -10.79 13.31
N VAL A 467 -9.34 -11.64 13.76
CA VAL A 467 -9.32 -13.08 13.41
C VAL A 467 -10.55 -13.82 13.94
N VAL A 468 -10.98 -13.52 15.17
CA VAL A 468 -12.18 -14.15 15.76
C VAL A 468 -13.45 -13.74 15.00
N GLY A 469 -13.58 -12.46 14.67
CA GLY A 469 -14.69 -11.95 13.86
C GLY A 469 -14.67 -12.51 12.43
N GLN A 470 -13.51 -12.49 11.77
CA GLN A 470 -13.29 -13.05 10.43
C GLN A 470 -13.75 -14.49 10.35
N ARG A 471 -13.39 -15.31 11.33
CA ARG A 471 -13.82 -16.71 11.38
C ARG A 471 -15.35 -16.86 11.34
N GLN A 472 -16.09 -15.98 12.03
CA GLN A 472 -17.56 -16.03 12.00
C GLN A 472 -18.09 -15.57 10.63
N VAL A 473 -17.57 -14.46 10.12
CA VAL A 473 -17.93 -13.91 8.80
C VAL A 473 -17.71 -14.95 7.71
N THR A 474 -16.52 -15.53 7.61
CA THR A 474 -16.20 -16.57 6.61
C THR A 474 -17.12 -17.78 6.71
N ARG A 475 -17.44 -18.24 7.93
CA ARG A 475 -18.32 -19.39 8.12
C ARG A 475 -19.76 -19.12 7.69
N ILE A 476 -20.24 -17.90 7.88
CA ILE A 476 -21.60 -17.49 7.49
C ILE A 476 -21.67 -17.26 5.99
N LEU A 477 -20.75 -16.46 5.43
CA LEU A 477 -20.72 -16.14 4.00
C LEU A 477 -20.57 -17.40 3.12
N ALA A 478 -19.84 -18.41 3.57
CA ALA A 478 -19.71 -19.68 2.85
C ALA A 478 -21.01 -20.49 2.70
N ARG A 479 -22.10 -20.12 3.40
CA ARG A 479 -23.41 -20.79 3.32
C ARG A 479 -24.34 -20.17 2.29
N TYR A 480 -24.14 -18.89 2.00
CA TYR A 480 -24.99 -18.11 1.10
C TYR A 480 -24.40 -18.09 -0.31
N GLU A 481 -25.28 -17.88 -1.28
CA GLU A 481 -24.88 -17.61 -2.65
C GLU A 481 -24.48 -16.14 -2.82
N GLU A 482 -23.68 -15.88 -3.85
CA GLU A 482 -23.19 -14.55 -4.16
C GLU A 482 -24.30 -13.53 -4.43
N ASP A 483 -25.36 -13.90 -5.17
CA ASP A 483 -26.50 -13.04 -5.46
C ASP A 483 -27.33 -12.72 -4.21
N GLU A 484 -27.36 -13.62 -3.23
CA GLU A 484 -28.02 -13.42 -1.94
C GLU A 484 -27.28 -12.36 -1.11
N ILE A 485 -25.95 -12.34 -1.17
CA ILE A 485 -25.10 -11.37 -0.46
C ILE A 485 -25.13 -9.99 -1.13
N LEU A 486 -25.09 -9.97 -2.47
CA LEU A 486 -25.19 -8.73 -3.27
C LEU A 486 -26.62 -8.18 -3.34
N GLY A 487 -27.63 -9.04 -3.14
CA GLY A 487 -29.03 -8.74 -3.38
C GLY A 487 -29.89 -8.68 -2.12
N PRO A 488 -31.10 -9.28 -2.13
CA PRO A 488 -32.15 -8.96 -1.16
C PRO A 488 -31.88 -9.48 0.26
N LYS A 489 -31.08 -10.53 0.44
CA LYS A 489 -30.83 -11.15 1.75
C LYS A 489 -29.72 -10.48 2.56
N ARG A 490 -29.08 -9.44 2.03
CA ARG A 490 -27.97 -8.73 2.67
C ARG A 490 -28.26 -8.27 4.11
N LEU A 491 -29.48 -7.80 4.38
CA LEU A 491 -29.89 -7.36 5.72
C LEU A 491 -29.94 -8.52 6.72
N GLU A 492 -30.53 -9.66 6.31
CA GLU A 492 -30.64 -10.87 7.14
C GLU A 492 -29.26 -11.45 7.45
N ILE A 493 -28.39 -11.53 6.42
CA ILE A 493 -27.00 -11.99 6.56
C ILE A 493 -26.23 -11.05 7.49
N GLY A 494 -26.42 -9.74 7.38
CA GLY A 494 -25.82 -8.75 8.26
C GLY A 494 -26.20 -8.94 9.73
N GLN A 495 -27.47 -9.22 10.02
CA GLN A 495 -27.95 -9.49 11.39
C GLN A 495 -27.39 -10.81 11.95
N GLU A 496 -27.31 -11.85 11.11
CA GLU A 496 -26.69 -13.12 11.49
C GLU A 496 -25.20 -12.93 11.82
N ILE A 497 -24.47 -12.18 10.99
CA ILE A 497 -23.07 -11.82 11.24
C ILE A 497 -22.93 -11.01 12.53
N GLU A 498 -23.75 -9.98 12.75
CA GLU A 498 -23.68 -9.15 13.96
C GLU A 498 -23.85 -9.98 15.22
N SER A 499 -24.88 -10.82 15.27
CA SER A 499 -25.17 -11.67 16.42
C SER A 499 -24.07 -12.71 16.67
N ALA A 500 -23.54 -13.32 15.61
CA ALA A 500 -22.47 -14.31 15.71
C ALA A 500 -21.13 -13.71 16.13
N VAL A 501 -20.77 -12.54 15.59
CA VAL A 501 -19.54 -11.82 15.94
C VAL A 501 -19.62 -11.31 17.38
N ARG A 502 -20.74 -10.71 17.79
CA ARG A 502 -20.96 -10.27 19.17
C ARG A 502 -20.80 -11.45 20.14
N ALA A 503 -21.50 -12.56 19.90
CA ALA A 503 -21.39 -13.75 20.74
C ALA A 503 -19.98 -14.36 20.76
N ALA A 504 -19.22 -14.30 19.66
CA ALA A 504 -17.85 -14.81 19.60
C ALA A 504 -16.88 -13.92 20.39
N ILE A 505 -17.02 -12.60 20.32
CA ILE A 505 -16.21 -11.63 21.06
C ILE A 505 -16.55 -11.67 22.56
N ASP A 506 -17.82 -11.81 22.92
CA ASP A 506 -18.24 -11.96 24.33
C ASP A 506 -17.63 -13.22 24.95
N ARG A 507 -17.61 -14.34 24.21
CA ARG A 507 -16.95 -15.59 24.64
C ARG A 507 -15.44 -15.49 24.77
N LEU A 508 -14.80 -14.59 24.01
CA LEU A 508 -13.37 -14.34 24.14
C LEU A 508 -13.04 -13.69 25.49
N GLY A 509 -14.00 -13.01 26.12
CA GLY A 509 -13.79 -12.33 27.40
C GLY A 509 -12.87 -11.12 27.28
N ALA A 510 -12.82 -10.49 26.09
CA ALA A 510 -11.88 -9.40 25.79
C ALA A 510 -12.23 -8.05 26.48
N GLY A 511 -13.32 -7.98 27.26
CA GLY A 511 -13.74 -6.74 27.93
C GLY A 511 -14.25 -5.65 27.00
N VAL A 512 -14.64 -6.01 25.77
CA VAL A 512 -15.18 -5.08 24.77
C VAL A 512 -16.66 -5.32 24.53
N GLU A 513 -17.39 -4.25 24.25
CA GLU A 513 -18.79 -4.27 23.84
C GLU A 513 -18.88 -3.95 22.34
N VAL A 514 -19.44 -4.87 21.56
CA VAL A 514 -19.67 -4.68 20.12
C VAL A 514 -20.93 -3.85 19.91
N LEU A 515 -20.75 -2.61 19.45
CA LEU A 515 -21.83 -1.66 19.19
C LEU A 515 -22.56 -1.99 17.90
N SER A 516 -21.82 -2.23 16.81
CA SER A 516 -22.41 -2.65 15.53
C SER A 516 -21.43 -3.45 14.67
N CYS A 517 -21.96 -4.33 13.83
CA CYS A 517 -21.20 -5.08 12.82
C CYS A 517 -22.12 -5.26 11.61
N ARG A 518 -21.78 -4.67 10.46
CA ARG A 518 -22.66 -4.66 9.29
C ARG A 518 -21.85 -4.81 8.02
N ILE A 519 -22.50 -5.31 6.97
CA ILE A 519 -21.92 -5.34 5.61
C ILE A 519 -22.11 -3.96 4.99
N GLU A 520 -21.03 -3.27 4.63
CA GLU A 520 -21.08 -1.92 4.05
C GLU A 520 -20.84 -1.89 2.54
N GLY A 521 -19.90 -2.70 2.08
CA GLY A 521 -19.58 -2.91 0.67
C GLY A 521 -19.42 -4.38 0.35
N VAL A 522 -19.81 -4.77 -0.86
CA VAL A 522 -19.55 -6.10 -1.43
C VAL A 522 -19.22 -5.90 -2.89
N HIS A 523 -18.10 -6.44 -3.34
CA HIS A 523 -17.74 -6.43 -4.75
C HIS A 523 -16.93 -7.68 -5.13
N PRO A 524 -17.04 -8.15 -6.38
CA PRO A 524 -16.13 -9.16 -6.91
C PRO A 524 -14.70 -8.61 -7.08
N PRO A 525 -13.69 -9.47 -7.26
CA PRO A 525 -12.31 -9.05 -7.55
C PRO A 525 -12.25 -8.16 -8.79
N ALA A 526 -11.45 -7.09 -8.72
CA ALA A 526 -11.30 -6.13 -9.79
C ALA A 526 -10.76 -6.77 -11.10
N GLY A 527 -11.10 -6.16 -12.23
CA GLY A 527 -10.68 -6.61 -13.57
C GLY A 527 -11.65 -7.61 -14.21
N ALA A 528 -11.09 -8.66 -14.84
CA ALA A 528 -11.87 -9.63 -15.62
C ALA A 528 -12.99 -10.34 -14.84
N PRO A 529 -12.84 -10.68 -13.53
CA PRO A 529 -13.93 -11.27 -12.76
C PRO A 529 -15.12 -10.30 -12.60
N ALA A 530 -14.87 -9.03 -12.25
CA ALA A 530 -15.91 -8.02 -12.13
C ALA A 530 -16.69 -7.82 -13.45
N GLU A 531 -16.01 -7.72 -14.58
CA GLU A 531 -16.65 -7.63 -15.90
C GLU A 531 -17.51 -8.86 -16.22
N ALA A 532 -17.02 -10.06 -15.86
CA ALA A 532 -17.77 -11.30 -16.03
C ALA A 532 -19.03 -11.33 -15.14
N PHE A 533 -18.96 -10.81 -13.92
CA PHE A 533 -20.10 -10.69 -13.01
C PHE A 533 -21.14 -9.69 -13.49
N GLU A 534 -20.72 -8.50 -13.93
CA GLU A 534 -21.61 -7.50 -14.53
C GLU A 534 -22.35 -8.09 -15.72
N LYS A 535 -21.63 -8.82 -16.58
CA LYS A 535 -22.23 -9.52 -17.72
C LYS A 535 -23.21 -10.60 -17.27
N ALA A 536 -22.85 -11.45 -16.32
CA ALA A 536 -23.72 -12.51 -15.80
C ALA A 536 -25.01 -11.97 -15.16
N MET A 537 -24.95 -10.83 -14.47
CA MET A 537 -26.13 -10.16 -13.90
C MET A 537 -27.00 -9.49 -14.97
N GLY A 538 -26.40 -8.96 -16.03
CA GLY A 538 -27.12 -8.34 -17.15
C GLY A 538 -27.73 -9.33 -18.14
N ASP A 539 -27.17 -10.53 -18.27
CA ASP A 539 -27.58 -11.50 -19.28
C ASP A 539 -29.03 -12.01 -19.12
N PRO A 540 -29.57 -12.28 -17.90
CA PRO A 540 -30.99 -12.59 -17.72
C PRO A 540 -31.92 -11.48 -18.21
N GLN A 541 -31.58 -10.22 -17.93
CA GLN A 541 -32.36 -9.07 -18.40
C GLN A 541 -32.28 -8.92 -19.93
N ARG A 542 -31.09 -9.14 -20.53
CA ARG A 542 -30.92 -9.18 -21.99
C ARG A 542 -31.73 -10.31 -22.61
N GLY A 543 -31.72 -11.49 -22.01
CA GLY A 543 -32.51 -12.64 -22.45
C GLY A 543 -34.00 -12.33 -22.45
N LEU A 544 -34.52 -11.77 -21.36
CA LEU A 544 -35.91 -11.31 -21.26
C LEU A 544 -36.21 -10.23 -22.32
N SER A 545 -35.34 -9.24 -22.49
CA SER A 545 -35.49 -8.19 -23.50
C SER A 545 -35.53 -8.75 -24.94
N LEU A 546 -34.70 -9.74 -25.26
CA LEU A 546 -34.71 -10.40 -26.56
C LEU A 546 -36.00 -11.18 -26.80
N ILE A 547 -36.51 -11.88 -25.78
CA ILE A 547 -37.78 -12.62 -25.85
C ILE A 547 -38.94 -11.66 -26.06
N GLU A 548 -39.04 -10.61 -25.24
CA GLU A 548 -40.11 -9.61 -25.34
C GLU A 548 -40.01 -8.80 -26.63
N GLY A 549 -38.80 -8.45 -27.08
CA GLY A 549 -38.57 -7.81 -28.37
C GLY A 549 -38.92 -8.73 -29.56
N GLY A 550 -38.73 -10.05 -29.41
CA GLY A 550 -39.21 -11.06 -30.37
C GLY A 550 -40.74 -11.11 -30.41
N ARG A 551 -41.39 -11.15 -29.25
CA ARG A 551 -42.86 -11.13 -29.11
C ARG A 551 -43.47 -9.86 -29.70
N ALA A 552 -42.92 -8.71 -29.37
CA ALA A 552 -43.37 -7.42 -29.89
C ALA A 552 -43.27 -7.37 -31.43
N ARG A 553 -42.17 -7.86 -32.00
CA ARG A 553 -42.01 -7.96 -33.47
C ARG A 553 -43.03 -8.90 -34.10
N ALA A 554 -43.28 -10.07 -33.48
CA ALA A 554 -44.29 -11.01 -33.96
C ALA A 554 -45.70 -10.41 -33.93
N ILE A 555 -46.09 -9.79 -32.81
CA ILE A 555 -47.38 -9.10 -32.66
C ILE A 555 -47.50 -7.97 -33.69
N GLY A 556 -46.46 -7.16 -33.87
CA GLY A 556 -46.43 -6.07 -34.85
C GLY A 556 -46.60 -6.56 -36.28
N LEU A 557 -45.89 -7.63 -36.67
CA LEU A 557 -46.02 -8.24 -38.00
C LEU A 557 -47.44 -8.77 -38.23
N LEU A 558 -47.96 -9.53 -37.27
CA LEU A 558 -49.29 -10.14 -37.36
C LEU A 558 -50.41 -9.09 -37.41
N THR A 559 -50.29 -8.03 -36.59
CA THR A 559 -51.20 -6.89 -36.60
C THR A 559 -51.08 -6.11 -37.91
N ARG A 560 -49.88 -5.94 -38.48
CA ARG A 560 -49.73 -5.26 -39.78
C ARG A 560 -50.37 -6.05 -40.92
N VAL A 561 -50.17 -7.36 -40.95
CA VAL A 561 -50.68 -8.24 -42.01
C VAL A 561 -52.19 -8.43 -41.94
N ALA A 562 -52.75 -8.68 -40.75
CA ALA A 562 -54.17 -8.98 -40.56
C ALA A 562 -55.00 -7.79 -40.03
N GLY A 563 -54.38 -6.69 -39.61
CA GLY A 563 -55.02 -5.54 -38.97
C GLY A 563 -55.25 -5.70 -37.46
N ASP A 564 -55.37 -6.94 -36.97
CA ASP A 564 -55.59 -7.29 -35.56
C ASP A 564 -54.86 -8.59 -35.19
N TYR A 565 -54.21 -8.61 -34.02
CA TYR A 565 -53.44 -9.77 -33.54
C TYR A 565 -54.34 -10.98 -33.25
N ALA A 566 -55.50 -10.77 -32.62
CA ALA A 566 -56.41 -11.86 -32.28
C ALA A 566 -57.06 -12.49 -33.52
N LEU A 567 -57.35 -11.69 -34.56
CA LEU A 567 -57.72 -12.19 -35.87
C LEU A 567 -56.58 -12.98 -36.54
N ALA A 568 -55.34 -12.48 -36.48
CA ALA A 568 -54.18 -13.16 -37.08
C ALA A 568 -53.93 -14.55 -36.48
N GLU A 569 -53.96 -14.68 -35.14
CA GLU A 569 -53.81 -15.97 -34.44
C GLU A 569 -54.91 -16.96 -34.84
N ARG A 570 -56.17 -16.50 -34.97
CA ARG A 570 -57.28 -17.33 -35.45
C ARG A 570 -57.05 -17.84 -36.87
N ILE A 571 -56.67 -16.96 -37.79
CA ILE A 571 -56.37 -17.33 -39.18
C ILE A 571 -55.20 -18.31 -39.23
N ILE A 572 -54.14 -18.12 -38.44
CA ILE A 572 -52.99 -19.05 -38.36
C ILE A 572 -53.43 -20.42 -37.85
N ALA A 573 -54.27 -20.48 -36.82
CA ALA A 573 -54.82 -21.74 -36.32
C ALA A 573 -55.63 -22.47 -37.39
N GLN A 574 -56.48 -21.75 -38.13
CA GLN A 574 -57.23 -22.30 -39.26
C GLN A 574 -56.32 -22.77 -40.40
N LEU A 575 -55.26 -22.02 -40.73
CA LEU A 575 -54.26 -22.43 -41.73
C LEU A 575 -53.52 -23.71 -41.33
N ARG A 576 -53.13 -23.84 -40.05
CA ARG A 576 -52.54 -25.08 -39.52
C ARG A 576 -53.51 -26.25 -39.63
N ARG A 577 -54.78 -26.05 -39.26
CA ARG A 577 -55.81 -27.08 -39.38
C ARG A 577 -56.03 -27.49 -40.84
N ARG A 578 -56.13 -26.52 -41.75
CA ARG A 578 -56.24 -26.77 -43.20
C ARG A 578 -55.04 -27.58 -43.71
N ASN A 579 -53.83 -27.25 -43.29
CA ASN A 579 -52.64 -28.00 -43.70
C ASN A 579 -52.67 -29.44 -43.17
N SER A 580 -53.09 -29.67 -41.92
CA SER A 580 -53.27 -31.03 -41.40
C SER A 580 -54.33 -31.82 -42.18
N LEU A 581 -55.46 -31.19 -42.54
CA LEU A 581 -56.51 -31.83 -43.34
C LEU A 581 -56.02 -32.14 -44.76
N ARG A 582 -55.15 -31.31 -45.34
CA ARG A 582 -54.53 -31.59 -46.64
C ARG A 582 -53.57 -32.78 -46.59
N GLU A 583 -52.82 -32.93 -45.50
CA GLU A 583 -51.97 -34.11 -45.27
C GLU A 583 -52.84 -35.37 -45.11
N GLU A 584 -53.93 -35.29 -44.33
CA GLU A 584 -54.92 -36.37 -44.18
C GLU A 584 -55.58 -36.73 -45.53
N PHE A 585 -55.93 -35.73 -46.35
CA PHE A 585 -56.51 -35.92 -47.68
C PHE A 585 -55.53 -36.62 -48.63
N ALA A 586 -54.25 -36.24 -48.59
CA ALA A 586 -53.21 -36.88 -49.38
C ALA A 586 -52.98 -38.35 -48.99
N ALA A 587 -53.16 -38.68 -47.70
CA ALA A 587 -53.01 -40.04 -47.18
C ALA A 587 -54.27 -40.93 -47.33
N ALA A 588 -55.46 -40.33 -47.52
CA ALA A 588 -56.71 -41.08 -47.64
C ALA A 588 -56.75 -41.90 -48.94
N ALA A 589 -57.10 -43.20 -48.86
CA ALA A 589 -57.27 -44.08 -50.02
C ALA A 589 -58.75 -44.24 -50.45
N ASP A 590 -59.68 -44.06 -49.52
CA ASP A 590 -61.13 -44.20 -49.75
C ASP A 590 -61.71 -42.94 -50.44
N PRO A 591 -62.40 -43.09 -51.59
CA PRO A 591 -63.07 -41.98 -52.27
C PRO A 591 -64.10 -41.24 -51.42
N ALA A 592 -64.81 -41.94 -50.52
CA ALA A 592 -65.83 -41.31 -49.68
C ALA A 592 -65.18 -40.40 -48.61
N GLN A 593 -64.09 -40.86 -48.01
CA GLN A 593 -63.31 -40.09 -47.05
C GLN A 593 -62.62 -38.87 -47.70
N ARG A 594 -62.14 -39.02 -48.94
CA ARG A 594 -61.59 -37.89 -49.71
C ARG A 594 -62.62 -36.81 -49.98
N ALA A 595 -63.83 -37.16 -50.39
CA ALA A 595 -64.90 -36.18 -50.63
C ALA A 595 -65.29 -35.42 -49.35
N GLN A 596 -65.27 -36.08 -48.19
CA GLN A 596 -65.53 -35.43 -46.90
C GLN A 596 -64.41 -34.46 -46.51
N LEU A 597 -63.14 -34.88 -46.63
CA LEU A 597 -61.98 -34.03 -46.34
C LEU A 597 -61.88 -32.84 -47.31
N GLU A 598 -62.18 -33.06 -48.58
CA GLU A 598 -62.25 -32.00 -49.60
C GLU A 598 -63.32 -30.95 -49.25
N GLY A 599 -64.52 -31.40 -48.83
CA GLY A 599 -65.57 -30.50 -48.34
C GLY A 599 -65.15 -29.68 -47.12
N GLN A 600 -64.46 -30.31 -46.16
CA GLN A 600 -63.93 -29.61 -44.97
C GLN A 600 -62.83 -28.60 -45.32
N ILE A 601 -61.92 -28.95 -46.24
CA ILE A 601 -60.86 -28.06 -46.71
C ILE A 601 -61.48 -26.86 -47.43
N ALA A 602 -62.41 -27.09 -48.35
CA ALA A 602 -63.07 -26.02 -49.10
C ALA A 602 -63.86 -25.07 -48.20
N GLN A 603 -64.57 -25.60 -47.20
CA GLN A 603 -65.27 -24.77 -46.22
C GLN A 603 -64.28 -23.90 -45.41
N LEU A 604 -63.20 -24.49 -44.92
CA LEU A 604 -62.21 -23.78 -44.12
C LEU A 604 -61.44 -22.74 -44.96
N GLU A 605 -61.19 -23.02 -46.23
CA GLU A 605 -60.60 -22.06 -47.17
C GLU A 605 -61.50 -20.86 -47.40
N LEU A 606 -62.80 -21.07 -47.60
CA LEU A 606 -63.78 -19.99 -47.75
C LEU A 606 -63.84 -19.10 -46.49
N GLU A 607 -63.82 -19.71 -45.30
CA GLU A 607 -63.79 -18.97 -44.03
C GLU A 607 -62.52 -18.12 -43.89
N ILE A 608 -61.35 -18.69 -44.20
CA ILE A 608 -60.07 -17.98 -44.17
C ILE A 608 -60.07 -16.82 -45.17
N GLU A 609 -60.47 -17.05 -46.41
CA GLU A 609 -60.51 -16.02 -47.45
C GLU A 609 -61.47 -14.89 -47.09
N GLY A 610 -62.65 -15.22 -46.55
CA GLY A 610 -63.62 -14.23 -46.09
C GLY A 610 -63.06 -13.36 -44.96
N GLN A 611 -62.36 -13.96 -44.00
CA GLN A 611 -61.73 -13.23 -42.90
C GLN A 611 -60.56 -12.36 -43.36
N ILE A 612 -59.70 -12.83 -44.28
CA ILE A 612 -58.60 -12.04 -44.83
C ILE A 612 -59.13 -10.89 -45.68
N ALA A 613 -60.15 -11.13 -46.52
CA ALA A 613 -60.73 -10.09 -47.37
C ALA A 613 -61.44 -9.01 -46.55
N ALA A 614 -62.09 -9.38 -45.45
CA ALA A 614 -62.70 -8.43 -44.50
C ALA A 614 -61.68 -7.76 -43.58
N SER A 615 -60.43 -8.23 -43.57
CA SER A 615 -59.37 -7.69 -42.71
C SER A 615 -58.95 -6.29 -43.16
N ARG A 616 -58.60 -5.44 -42.19
CA ARG A 616 -58.08 -4.08 -42.44
C ARG A 616 -56.54 -4.03 -42.55
N GLY A 617 -55.89 -5.19 -42.57
CA GLY A 617 -54.43 -5.30 -42.69
C GLY A 617 -53.92 -5.25 -44.12
N GLU A 618 -52.60 -5.36 -44.28
CA GLU A 618 -51.93 -5.41 -45.60
C GLU A 618 -52.48 -6.50 -46.51
N ALA A 619 -52.82 -7.68 -45.96
CA ALA A 619 -53.34 -8.79 -46.76
C ALA A 619 -54.72 -8.47 -47.35
N GLY A 620 -55.64 -7.93 -46.55
CA GLY A 620 -56.95 -7.49 -47.02
C GLY A 620 -56.85 -6.34 -48.01
N ALA A 621 -56.00 -5.35 -47.74
CA ALA A 621 -55.75 -4.24 -48.66
C ALA A 621 -55.19 -4.71 -50.02
N MET A 622 -54.27 -5.68 -50.00
CA MET A 622 -53.71 -6.27 -51.23
C MET A 622 -54.79 -7.00 -52.04
N ILE A 623 -55.64 -7.80 -51.40
CA ILE A 623 -56.76 -8.49 -52.05
C ILE A 623 -57.74 -7.46 -52.64
N ALA A 624 -58.12 -6.44 -51.88
CA ALA A 624 -59.03 -5.38 -52.33
C ALA A 624 -58.45 -4.63 -53.54
N SER A 625 -57.15 -4.28 -53.51
CA SER A 625 -56.46 -3.64 -54.63
C SER A 625 -56.43 -4.54 -55.87
N ALA A 626 -56.18 -5.85 -55.71
CA ALA A 626 -56.19 -6.80 -56.81
C ALA A 626 -57.60 -6.97 -57.40
N GLN A 627 -58.64 -7.02 -56.57
CA GLN A 627 -60.04 -7.07 -56.99
C GLN A 627 -60.45 -5.80 -57.75
N ALA A 628 -60.10 -4.62 -57.25
CA ALA A 628 -60.35 -3.34 -57.91
C ALA A 628 -59.64 -3.28 -59.27
N GLY A 629 -58.37 -3.70 -59.34
CA GLY A 629 -57.61 -3.74 -60.58
C GLY A 629 -58.22 -4.70 -61.63
N ARG A 630 -58.66 -5.88 -61.20
CA ARG A 630 -59.39 -6.83 -62.06
C ARG A 630 -60.71 -6.23 -62.56
N TRP A 631 -61.48 -5.62 -61.66
CA TRP A 631 -62.76 -5.01 -62.00
C TRP A 631 -62.60 -3.87 -63.01
N ALA A 632 -61.61 -3.00 -62.79
CA ALA A 632 -61.28 -1.91 -63.72
C ALA A 632 -60.89 -2.43 -65.11
N ARG A 633 -60.08 -3.51 -65.19
CA ARG A 633 -59.73 -4.13 -66.48
C ARG A 633 -60.96 -4.73 -67.17
N LEU A 634 -61.78 -5.50 -66.44
CA LEU A 634 -62.96 -6.15 -66.99
C LEU A 634 -63.98 -5.12 -67.50
N LEU A 635 -64.27 -4.10 -66.69
CA LEU A 635 -65.17 -3.02 -67.09
C LEU A 635 -64.59 -2.20 -68.24
N GLY A 636 -63.28 -1.94 -68.24
CA GLY A 636 -62.61 -1.24 -69.34
C GLY A 636 -62.77 -1.98 -70.67
N VAL A 637 -62.50 -3.28 -70.69
CA VAL A 637 -62.71 -4.13 -71.87
C VAL A 637 -64.18 -4.17 -72.28
N ARG A 638 -65.11 -4.29 -71.31
CA ARG A 638 -66.54 -4.31 -71.59
C ARG A 638 -67.04 -2.98 -72.17
N ALA A 639 -66.58 -1.85 -71.64
CA ALA A 639 -66.91 -0.53 -72.15
C ALA A 639 -66.37 -0.33 -73.58
N GLN A 640 -65.15 -0.81 -73.85
CA GLN A 640 -64.58 -0.81 -75.21
C GLN A 640 -65.41 -1.65 -76.19
N ALA A 641 -65.84 -2.86 -75.77
CA ALA A 641 -66.70 -3.70 -76.60
C ALA A 641 -68.06 -3.04 -76.89
N GLN A 642 -68.71 -2.45 -75.87
CA GLN A 642 -69.97 -1.73 -76.05
C GLN A 642 -69.84 -0.50 -76.93
N ALA A 643 -68.74 0.26 -76.80
CA ALA A 643 -68.46 1.40 -77.68
C ALA A 643 -68.28 0.94 -79.12
N PHE A 644 -67.58 -0.17 -79.34
CA PHE A 644 -67.42 -0.78 -80.66
C PHE A 644 -68.76 -1.23 -81.26
N ASP A 645 -69.62 -1.89 -80.48
CA ASP A 645 -70.96 -2.29 -80.93
C ASP A 645 -71.78 -1.07 -81.37
N GLY A 646 -71.77 0.01 -80.59
CA GLY A 646 -72.44 1.26 -80.96
C GLY A 646 -71.87 1.91 -82.22
N LEU A 647 -70.55 1.81 -82.45
CA LEU A 647 -69.94 2.25 -83.71
C LEU A 647 -70.45 1.41 -84.89
N VAL A 648 -70.53 0.09 -84.74
CA VAL A 648 -71.06 -0.81 -85.78
C VAL A 648 -72.52 -0.49 -86.09
N GLU A 649 -73.37 -0.29 -85.08
CA GLU A 649 -74.78 0.09 -85.29
C GLU A 649 -74.91 1.41 -86.04
N SER A 650 -74.12 2.42 -85.66
CA SER A 650 -74.13 3.73 -86.34
C SER A 650 -73.62 3.65 -87.79
N TYR A 651 -72.68 2.75 -88.08
CA TYR A 651 -72.23 2.46 -89.44
C TYR A 651 -73.33 1.81 -90.29
N LEU A 652 -74.03 0.81 -89.73
CA LEU A 652 -75.11 0.11 -90.42
C LEU A 652 -76.30 1.02 -90.71
N ALA A 653 -76.62 1.96 -89.81
CA ALA A 653 -77.71 2.92 -89.98
C ALA A 653 -77.50 3.87 -91.18
N ASN A 654 -76.28 4.40 -91.36
CA ASN A 654 -75.92 5.19 -92.55
C ASN A 654 -74.40 5.17 -92.80
N PRO A 655 -73.92 4.32 -93.73
CA PRO A 655 -72.48 4.17 -93.97
C PRO A 655 -71.79 5.43 -94.49
N ALA A 656 -72.47 6.24 -95.30
CA ALA A 656 -71.89 7.44 -95.90
C ALA A 656 -71.69 8.54 -94.83
N LEU A 657 -72.72 8.77 -94.00
CA LEU A 657 -72.65 9.75 -92.92
C LEU A 657 -71.65 9.31 -91.83
N PHE A 658 -71.61 8.03 -91.48
CA PHE A 658 -70.65 7.51 -90.50
C PHE A 658 -69.20 7.69 -90.97
N LYS A 659 -68.86 7.29 -92.21
CA LYS A 659 -67.50 7.46 -92.76
C LYS A 659 -67.10 8.94 -92.82
N ALA A 660 -68.02 9.83 -93.21
CA ALA A 660 -67.78 11.26 -93.20
C ALA A 660 -67.54 11.76 -91.77
N ARG A 661 -68.38 11.38 -90.80
CA ARG A 661 -68.22 11.74 -89.39
C ARG A 661 -66.88 11.26 -88.83
N VAL A 662 -66.54 9.99 -88.98
CA VAL A 662 -65.26 9.44 -88.50
C VAL A 662 -64.08 10.11 -89.20
N TRP A 663 -64.19 10.42 -90.50
CA TRP A 663 -63.18 11.18 -91.21
C TRP A 663 -63.02 12.59 -90.65
N PHE A 664 -64.12 13.31 -90.40
CA PHE A 664 -64.09 14.65 -89.79
C PHE A 664 -63.65 14.62 -88.33
N GLU A 665 -63.96 13.58 -87.57
CA GLU A 665 -63.57 13.42 -86.17
C GLU A 665 -62.08 13.07 -86.07
N ALA A 666 -61.59 12.16 -86.91
CA ALA A 666 -60.15 11.88 -87.04
C ALA A 666 -59.38 13.09 -87.59
N LEU A 667 -59.95 13.81 -88.57
CA LEU A 667 -59.40 15.05 -89.08
C LEU A 667 -59.40 16.11 -87.97
N SER A 668 -60.49 16.26 -87.20
CA SER A 668 -60.59 17.19 -86.08
C SER A 668 -59.58 16.87 -84.99
N ASP A 669 -59.44 15.61 -84.57
CA ASP A 669 -58.46 15.21 -83.57
C ASP A 669 -57.03 15.43 -84.05
N ARG A 670 -56.75 15.19 -85.34
CA ARG A 670 -55.42 15.47 -85.94
C ARG A 670 -55.19 16.96 -86.19
N LEU A 671 -56.23 17.72 -86.50
CA LEU A 671 -56.17 19.15 -86.74
C LEU A 671 -56.27 19.97 -85.44
N LYS A 672 -56.67 19.37 -84.31
CA LYS A 672 -56.80 20.03 -83.00
C LYS A 672 -55.53 20.76 -82.59
N ASP A 673 -54.38 20.19 -82.95
CA ASP A 673 -53.06 20.75 -82.68
C ASP A 673 -52.42 21.40 -83.95
N SER A 674 -53.17 21.54 -85.05
CA SER A 674 -52.68 22.13 -86.31
C SER A 674 -53.04 23.61 -86.43
N ARG A 675 -52.15 24.41 -87.04
CA ARG A 675 -52.33 25.86 -87.23
C ARG A 675 -53.08 26.16 -88.54
N LEU A 676 -54.22 26.84 -88.45
CA LEU A 676 -55.03 27.26 -89.60
C LEU A 676 -54.72 28.73 -89.97
N TYR A 677 -54.34 28.98 -91.22
CA TYR A 677 -54.15 30.32 -91.78
C TYR A 677 -55.16 30.56 -92.90
N VAL A 678 -55.91 31.66 -92.84
CA VAL A 678 -56.91 32.06 -93.85
C VAL A 678 -56.42 33.34 -94.52
N VAL A 679 -56.26 33.32 -95.85
CA VAL A 679 -55.74 34.45 -96.64
C VAL A 679 -56.73 34.82 -97.74
N ASP A 680 -56.90 36.12 -97.99
CA ASP A 680 -57.73 36.65 -99.08
C ASP A 680 -56.99 36.59 -100.44
N GLY A 681 -57.70 36.18 -101.49
CA GLY A 681 -57.14 35.87 -102.82
C GLY A 681 -56.78 37.07 -103.69
N SER A 682 -56.92 38.29 -103.16
CA SER A 682 -56.66 39.55 -103.88
C SER A 682 -55.25 40.13 -103.66
N VAL A 683 -54.38 39.43 -102.92
CA VAL A 683 -53.01 39.90 -102.60
C VAL A 683 -51.97 39.16 -103.47
N PRO A 684 -51.37 39.79 -104.49
CA PRO A 684 -50.25 39.20 -105.21
C PRO A 684 -48.99 39.31 -104.34
N ASP A 685 -48.30 38.19 -104.13
CA ASP A 685 -46.97 38.07 -103.50
C ASP A 685 -46.93 38.02 -101.95
N LEU A 686 -47.68 37.08 -101.35
CA LEU A 686 -47.64 36.78 -99.92
C LEU A 686 -46.39 35.95 -99.55
N ARG A 687 -45.47 36.53 -98.78
CA ARG A 687 -44.38 35.79 -98.10
C ARG A 687 -44.71 35.56 -96.62
N VAL A 688 -44.94 34.30 -96.26
CA VAL A 688 -45.09 33.88 -94.85
C VAL A 688 -43.73 33.45 -94.31
N THR A 689 -43.21 34.19 -93.33
CA THR A 689 -41.95 33.85 -92.66
C THR A 689 -42.28 33.16 -91.34
N TYR A 690 -41.85 31.92 -91.15
CA TYR A 690 -42.14 31.12 -89.95
C TYR A 690 -40.92 31.06 -89.02
N ASP A 691 -41.16 31.26 -87.72
CA ASP A 691 -40.18 30.94 -86.67
C ASP A 691 -40.48 29.53 -86.13
N LEU A 692 -39.53 28.60 -86.28
CA LEU A 692 -39.67 27.18 -85.93
C LEU A 692 -39.73 26.91 -84.41
N LYS A 693 -39.69 27.95 -83.56
CA LYS A 693 -39.66 27.82 -82.09
C LYS A 693 -40.99 28.09 -81.38
N GLU A 694 -42.04 28.51 -82.08
CA GLU A 694 -43.34 28.79 -81.49
C GLU A 694 -44.32 27.61 -81.66
N THR A 695 -44.72 26.97 -80.55
CA THR A 695 -45.56 25.75 -80.51
C THR A 695 -47.04 26.00 -80.12
N GLY A 696 -47.52 27.24 -80.13
CA GLY A 696 -48.91 27.57 -79.77
C GLY A 696 -49.89 27.52 -80.95
N ALA A 697 -50.95 26.71 -80.86
CA ALA A 697 -52.05 26.68 -81.82
C ALA A 697 -53.07 27.81 -81.50
N GLY A 698 -53.15 28.82 -82.37
CA GLY A 698 -54.14 29.89 -82.26
C GLY A 698 -54.27 30.66 -83.59
N ALA A 699 -55.50 30.89 -84.03
CA ALA A 699 -55.81 31.59 -85.28
C ALA A 699 -55.42 33.08 -85.16
N ALA A 700 -54.33 33.49 -85.79
CA ALA A 700 -53.93 34.89 -85.86
C ALA A 700 -54.60 35.57 -87.07
N ARG A 701 -55.59 36.44 -86.81
CA ARG A 701 -55.96 37.50 -87.76
C ARG A 701 -54.85 38.55 -87.72
N LEU A 702 -54.17 38.75 -88.85
CA LEU A 702 -53.33 39.92 -89.07
C LEU A 702 -54.25 41.13 -89.29
N ASP A 703 -54.37 42.02 -88.31
CA ASP A 703 -54.98 43.33 -88.48
C ASP A 703 -54.02 44.43 -88.05
N GLN A 704 -54.03 45.49 -88.84
CA GLN A 704 -53.12 46.61 -88.79
C GLN A 704 -53.56 47.61 -87.72
N SER A 705 -52.55 48.24 -87.12
CA SER A 705 -52.60 49.53 -86.43
C SER A 705 -52.91 49.57 -84.93
N THR A 706 -52.02 50.31 -84.26
CA THR A 706 -52.12 51.00 -82.96
C THR A 706 -51.68 50.24 -81.71
N THR A 707 -50.40 50.47 -81.38
CA THR A 707 -49.79 50.49 -80.04
C THR A 707 -50.72 51.16 -79.00
N PRO A 708 -50.75 50.71 -77.74
CA PRO A 708 -49.80 51.24 -76.75
C PRO A 708 -49.31 50.27 -75.65
N THR A 709 -48.01 50.40 -75.40
CA THR A 709 -47.30 50.47 -74.10
C THR A 709 -47.96 50.00 -72.80
N GLY A 710 -47.20 49.14 -72.07
CA GLY A 710 -46.85 49.27 -70.64
C GLY A 710 -47.99 49.06 -69.63
N THR A 711 -47.80 48.52 -68.42
CA THR A 711 -46.61 48.20 -67.62
C THR A 711 -47.05 47.25 -66.51
N GLU A 712 -46.05 46.62 -65.89
CA GLU A 712 -46.06 45.49 -64.98
C GLU A 712 -46.79 45.63 -63.61
N ARG A 713 -47.17 44.44 -63.10
CA ARG A 713 -47.16 43.94 -61.69
C ARG A 713 -48.29 44.41 -60.74
N PRO A 714 -48.68 43.63 -59.69
CA PRO A 714 -47.82 42.71 -58.91
C PRO A 714 -48.37 41.32 -58.58
N GLY A 715 -47.46 40.36 -58.41
CA GLY A 715 -47.69 39.08 -57.76
C GLY A 715 -47.20 39.11 -56.32
N ALA A 716 -48.05 38.66 -55.41
CA ALA A 716 -47.80 38.47 -53.99
C ALA A 716 -47.68 36.97 -53.67
N ARG A 717 -46.76 36.68 -52.73
CA ARG A 717 -46.61 35.50 -51.86
C ARG A 717 -46.34 34.13 -52.49
#